data_AF-T0FB56-F1
#
_entry.id   AF-T0FB56-F1
#
_cell.length_a   1.000
_cell.length_b   1.000
_cell.length_c   1.000
_cell.angle_alpha   90.00
_cell.angle_beta   90.00
_cell.angle_gamma   90.00
#
_symmetry.space_group_name_H-M   'P 1'
#
loop_
_entity.id
_entity.type
_entity.pdbx_description
1 polymer ?
#
loop_
_entity_poly.entity_id
_entity_poly.type
_entity_poly.pdbx_seq_one_letter_code
_entity_poly.pdbx_strand_id
1 'polypeptide(L)'
;MDLPGPKRGKRMPEADNNPRPSSNPPVPAFDLGIIPPERIDLIPEEELRNLLLQTTPKAMRDLDLIEKGVENFFLFNYSPFALAKFEQLQFLKPADLTYFEGKNGFVLYQYLFVSEDTKELGLSNIVLRPASRKAEQVQKIKLACLAQSVAAFLQFIHRRDFILGEKKSAGELREWVQRQYINADDKGNILDFQDSKNLPISMRNVITFSIESFLQRNLKLKDEILTSFISILSKKPAEIMEFISQVKTENEALIALEKRGNRSPLLQLHPDFHVIQPSLDELISEASTDPKIVTKNEETELEIIYELFISLARRILTHLLPAEQSGWIQPAGTQQGSEFIQELRRHPAFTSGKHWEGSDLFLQAFEVLTQSMGSLSVLRKESLVNVAFTDIVIRIRETKEPLVIDQSSIKLKDAAIQAAGLSKSDVLEQTLERLKARTDILKREKSIGDSPGLLVLAVENVLPAFLYNKEKRTSVHNLIRKSGQPKGIFAFLREVSEGIDSEVAIDEQIRLSKAISEWEKENEKLKRKAEQDSKSLLVRLIEWILGLFGINVSGGDKKDFEILEDTPVQSRGPSKQTSSKTEEPDQHPKKKKSLGVLLGPKEKATLIPPKLQKVIDYVDRKNNGIIWLDEVVSTSASPEFGKDKVADLMYYDQKRRYIEIRSMNSVRHVFIRKELEFDSAWLDSTLEYLENVTAKKPEFAALADTLRKFRDE
;
A
#
# COMPACT_ATOMS: atom_id res chain seq x y z
N MET A 1 66.67 -21.32 -20.05
CA MET A 1 66.67 -22.31 -21.14
C MET A 1 65.53 -21.95 -22.05
N ASP A 2 65.86 -21.65 -23.30
CA ASP A 2 64.96 -21.13 -24.31
C ASP A 2 64.17 -22.25 -25.01
N LEU A 3 62.92 -21.92 -25.39
CA LEU A 3 62.19 -22.14 -26.67
C LEU A 3 62.57 -23.33 -27.59
N PRO A 4 61.66 -23.85 -28.47
CA PRO A 4 60.47 -23.18 -29.03
C PRO A 4 59.20 -24.05 -29.19
N GLY A 5 58.16 -23.50 -29.81
CA GLY A 5 57.06 -24.25 -30.45
C GLY A 5 56.81 -23.77 -31.89
N PRO A 6 55.84 -24.37 -32.63
CA PRO A 6 55.21 -23.74 -33.80
C PRO A 6 53.65 -23.73 -33.64
N LYS A 7 52.89 -22.65 -33.93
CA LYS A 7 52.55 -22.05 -35.25
C LYS A 7 52.06 -23.11 -36.27
N ARG A 8 50.94 -22.97 -37.00
CA ARG A 8 50.06 -21.81 -37.32
C ARG A 8 48.76 -22.36 -37.99
N GLY A 9 47.62 -21.65 -37.93
CA GLY A 9 46.47 -21.96 -38.81
C GLY A 9 45.23 -21.09 -38.58
N LYS A 10 44.87 -20.23 -39.55
CA LYS A 10 43.60 -19.47 -39.59
C LYS A 10 42.73 -20.00 -40.74
N ARG A 11 41.42 -20.20 -40.51
CA ARG A 11 40.34 -20.03 -41.51
C ARG A 11 39.10 -19.41 -40.87
N MET A 12 38.22 -18.88 -41.71
CA MET A 12 37.03 -18.08 -41.39
C MET A 12 35.83 -18.94 -40.94
N PRO A 13 34.77 -18.33 -40.35
CA PRO A 13 33.68 -19.06 -39.71
C PRO A 13 32.63 -19.55 -40.70
N GLU A 14 32.14 -20.77 -40.49
CA GLU A 14 30.83 -21.21 -40.96
C GLU A 14 29.80 -21.01 -39.83
N ALA A 15 28.57 -20.67 -40.20
CA ALA A 15 27.55 -20.22 -39.26
C ALA A 15 26.63 -21.38 -38.85
N ASP A 16 26.97 -22.07 -37.77
CA ASP A 16 26.05 -23.00 -37.11
C ASP A 16 25.15 -22.27 -36.11
N ASN A 17 23.85 -22.25 -36.41
CA ASN A 17 22.80 -21.79 -35.51
C ASN A 17 22.61 -22.78 -34.35
N ASN A 18 23.28 -22.53 -33.23
CA ASN A 18 22.90 -23.10 -31.94
C ASN A 18 22.30 -22.01 -31.03
N PRO A 19 21.16 -22.26 -30.38
CA PRO A 19 20.56 -21.29 -29.46
C PRO A 19 21.50 -21.08 -28.28
N ARG A 20 21.80 -19.81 -27.98
CA ARG A 20 22.69 -19.44 -26.87
C ARG A 20 22.14 -19.97 -25.55
N PRO A 21 22.90 -20.77 -24.77
CA PRO A 21 22.59 -20.91 -23.35
C PRO A 21 22.75 -19.52 -22.72
N SER A 22 21.71 -19.05 -22.03
CA SER A 22 21.75 -17.78 -21.32
C SER A 22 22.84 -17.83 -20.24
N SER A 23 23.76 -16.86 -20.29
CA SER A 23 24.85 -16.72 -19.33
C SER A 23 24.36 -16.12 -18.01
N ASN A 24 23.53 -16.87 -17.29
CA ASN A 24 23.37 -16.72 -15.84
C ASN A 24 23.87 -18.02 -15.21
N PRO A 25 24.76 -17.98 -14.20
CA PRO A 25 25.02 -19.18 -13.43
C PRO A 25 23.70 -19.63 -12.77
N PRO A 26 23.39 -20.94 -12.72
CA PRO A 26 22.28 -21.40 -11.90
C PRO A 26 22.60 -21.01 -10.45
N VAL A 27 21.77 -20.14 -9.86
CA VAL A 27 21.87 -19.80 -8.44
C VAL A 27 21.74 -21.12 -7.67
N PRO A 28 22.74 -21.50 -6.84
CA PRO A 28 22.71 -22.79 -6.17
C PRO A 28 21.66 -22.77 -5.08
N ALA A 29 20.51 -23.40 -5.34
CA ALA A 29 19.44 -23.61 -4.35
C ALA A 29 19.83 -24.71 -3.33
N PHE A 30 20.93 -24.50 -2.61
CA PHE A 30 21.60 -25.52 -1.77
C PHE A 30 21.89 -25.12 -0.31
N ASP A 31 21.38 -23.96 0.16
CA ASP A 31 21.57 -23.50 1.56
C ASP A 31 20.39 -23.82 2.49
N LEU A 32 19.48 -24.73 2.11
CA LEU A 32 18.31 -25.10 2.92
C LEU A 32 18.14 -26.62 2.99
N GLY A 33 18.35 -27.18 4.18
CA GLY A 33 18.04 -28.58 4.48
C GLY A 33 16.52 -28.81 4.53
N ILE A 34 15.95 -29.17 3.39
CA ILE A 34 14.50 -29.36 3.23
C ILE A 34 14.08 -30.84 3.29
N ILE A 35 14.94 -31.76 2.85
CA ILE A 35 15.00 -33.22 3.13
C ILE A 35 16.34 -33.68 2.52
N PRO A 36 17.16 -34.53 3.18
CA PRO A 36 18.37 -35.08 2.57
C PRO A 36 18.06 -35.77 1.24
N PRO A 37 18.73 -35.42 0.11
CA PRO A 37 18.37 -35.97 -1.19
C PRO A 37 18.60 -37.47 -1.23
N GLU A 38 17.55 -38.22 -1.56
CA GLU A 38 17.59 -39.67 -1.70
C GLU A 38 18.52 -40.06 -2.85
N ARG A 39 19.49 -40.95 -2.59
CA ARG A 39 20.60 -41.26 -3.52
C ARG A 39 20.57 -42.67 -4.10
N ILE A 40 19.60 -43.48 -3.70
CA ILE A 40 19.52 -44.90 -4.04
C ILE A 40 18.14 -45.15 -4.65
N ASP A 41 18.12 -45.66 -5.88
CA ASP A 41 16.90 -46.07 -6.55
C ASP A 41 16.32 -47.34 -5.92
N LEU A 42 15.00 -47.52 -6.01
CA LEU A 42 14.31 -48.69 -5.48
C LEU A 42 14.59 -49.94 -6.31
N ILE A 43 14.57 -51.10 -5.66
CA ILE A 43 14.84 -52.37 -6.34
C ILE A 43 13.82 -52.66 -7.45
N PRO A 44 14.22 -53.40 -8.51
CA PRO A 44 13.33 -53.83 -9.58
C PRO A 44 12.10 -54.57 -9.06
N GLU A 45 11.02 -54.51 -9.83
CA GLU A 45 9.75 -55.16 -9.51
C GLU A 45 9.87 -56.68 -9.44
N GLU A 46 10.73 -57.27 -10.27
CA GLU A 46 11.04 -58.70 -10.28
C GLU A 46 11.69 -59.13 -8.96
N GLU A 47 12.64 -58.34 -8.45
CA GLU A 47 13.32 -58.60 -7.19
C GLU A 47 12.38 -58.41 -6.00
N LEU A 48 11.60 -57.32 -5.98
CA LEU A 48 10.59 -57.09 -4.95
C LEU A 48 9.51 -58.17 -4.94
N ARG A 49 9.02 -58.61 -6.11
CA ARG A 49 8.07 -59.73 -6.24
C ARG A 49 8.65 -61.02 -5.73
N ASN A 50 9.91 -61.34 -6.03
CA ASN A 50 10.57 -62.53 -5.49
C ASN A 50 10.69 -62.48 -3.96
N LEU A 51 11.02 -61.32 -3.38
CA LEU A 51 11.05 -61.14 -1.92
C LEU A 51 9.64 -61.27 -1.29
N LEU A 52 8.62 -60.62 -1.88
CA LEU A 52 7.22 -60.74 -1.43
C LEU A 52 6.68 -62.17 -1.54
N LEU A 53 7.06 -62.93 -2.58
CA LEU A 53 6.69 -64.34 -2.73
C LEU A 53 7.40 -65.26 -1.73
N GLN A 54 8.55 -64.85 -1.19
CA GLN A 54 9.27 -65.60 -0.16
C GLN A 54 8.75 -65.31 1.26
N THR A 55 8.32 -64.08 1.55
CA THR A 55 7.86 -63.70 2.91
C THR A 55 6.33 -63.63 3.05
N THR A 56 5.64 -62.98 2.12
CA THR A 56 4.23 -62.57 2.27
C THR A 56 3.47 -62.59 0.92
N PRO A 57 3.22 -63.75 0.28
CA PRO A 57 2.72 -63.82 -1.11
C PRO A 57 1.40 -63.08 -1.38
N LYS A 58 0.57 -62.88 -0.36
CA LYS A 58 -0.73 -62.17 -0.48
C LYS A 58 -0.57 -60.65 -0.60
N ALA A 59 0.58 -60.10 -0.24
CA ALA A 59 0.89 -58.67 -0.28
C ALA A 59 1.02 -58.08 -1.69
N MET A 60 0.94 -58.89 -2.76
CA MET A 60 0.88 -58.40 -4.14
C MET A 60 -0.24 -57.38 -4.36
N ARG A 61 -1.40 -57.54 -3.70
CA ARG A 61 -2.51 -56.58 -3.80
C ARG A 61 -2.23 -55.25 -3.10
N ASP A 62 -1.43 -55.28 -2.04
CA ASP A 62 -1.00 -54.06 -1.34
C ASP A 62 0.07 -53.33 -2.18
N LEU A 63 0.96 -54.05 -2.87
CA LEU A 63 1.89 -53.47 -3.84
C LEU A 63 1.16 -52.70 -4.95
N ASP A 64 0.16 -53.32 -5.58
CA ASP A 64 -0.66 -52.66 -6.62
C ASP A 64 -1.34 -51.39 -6.08
N LEU A 65 -1.80 -51.41 -4.82
CA LEU A 65 -2.41 -50.26 -4.14
C LEU A 65 -1.40 -49.14 -3.87
N ILE A 66 -0.17 -49.48 -3.46
CA ILE A 66 0.92 -48.52 -3.21
C ILE A 66 1.34 -47.83 -4.51
N GLU A 67 1.61 -48.59 -5.58
CA GLU A 67 2.05 -48.03 -6.86
C GLU A 67 0.93 -47.16 -7.48
N LYS A 68 -0.32 -47.62 -7.45
CA LYS A 68 -1.49 -46.82 -7.88
C LYS A 68 -1.71 -45.57 -7.02
N GLY A 69 -1.40 -45.61 -5.73
CA GLY A 69 -1.45 -44.42 -4.86
C GLY A 69 -0.45 -43.34 -5.31
N VAL A 70 0.75 -43.75 -5.74
CA VAL A 70 1.76 -42.83 -6.30
C VAL A 70 1.36 -42.32 -7.69
N GLU A 71 0.75 -43.15 -8.55
CA GLU A 71 0.16 -42.67 -9.82
C GLU A 71 -0.93 -41.62 -9.58
N ASN A 72 -1.87 -41.90 -8.67
CA ASN A 72 -2.93 -40.98 -8.30
C ASN A 72 -2.40 -39.66 -7.72
N PHE A 73 -1.32 -39.70 -6.92
CA PHE A 73 -0.65 -38.49 -6.42
C PHE A 73 -0.24 -37.54 -7.57
N PHE A 74 0.35 -38.06 -8.65
CA PHE A 74 0.71 -37.22 -9.81
C PHE A 74 -0.52 -36.81 -10.63
N LEU A 75 -1.53 -37.68 -10.78
CA LEU A 75 -2.78 -37.37 -11.49
C LEU A 75 -3.61 -36.28 -10.79
N PHE A 76 -3.60 -36.24 -9.46
CA PHE A 76 -4.32 -35.25 -8.64
C PHE A 76 -3.43 -34.08 -8.21
N ASN A 77 -2.58 -33.57 -9.12
CA ASN A 77 -1.75 -32.37 -8.93
C ASN A 77 -0.89 -32.41 -7.65
N TYR A 78 -0.11 -33.47 -7.46
CA TYR A 78 0.80 -33.66 -6.31
C TYR A 78 0.10 -33.74 -4.95
N SER A 79 -1.14 -34.23 -4.90
CA SER A 79 -1.93 -34.33 -3.65
C SER A 79 -1.51 -35.53 -2.78
N PRO A 80 -0.95 -35.31 -1.57
CA PRO A 80 -0.50 -36.42 -0.70
C PRO A 80 -1.63 -37.31 -0.19
N PHE A 81 -2.88 -36.83 -0.20
CA PHE A 81 -4.06 -37.60 0.21
C PHE A 81 -4.35 -38.82 -0.67
N ALA A 82 -3.78 -38.86 -1.88
CA ALA A 82 -3.92 -39.99 -2.81
C ALA A 82 -2.97 -41.16 -2.52
N LEU A 83 -1.96 -40.96 -1.65
CA LEU A 83 -0.92 -41.95 -1.35
C LEU A 83 -1.46 -43.07 -0.43
N ALA A 84 -0.93 -44.29 -0.61
CA ALA A 84 -1.35 -45.44 0.18
C ALA A 84 -0.89 -45.31 1.65
N LYS A 85 -1.86 -45.33 2.55
CA LYS A 85 -1.66 -45.23 4.01
C LYS A 85 -1.48 -46.62 4.63
N PHE A 86 -0.72 -46.72 5.71
CA PHE A 86 -0.49 -47.99 6.43
C PHE A 86 -1.80 -48.70 6.80
N GLU A 87 -2.81 -47.94 7.23
CA GLU A 87 -4.14 -48.42 7.63
C GLU A 87 -4.97 -49.02 6.49
N GLN A 88 -4.58 -48.77 5.23
CA GLN A 88 -5.28 -49.28 4.04
C GLN A 88 -4.70 -50.61 3.55
N LEU A 89 -3.51 -51.00 4.02
CA LEU A 89 -2.81 -52.23 3.61
C LEU A 89 -3.37 -53.43 4.37
N GLN A 90 -3.75 -54.49 3.67
CA GLN A 90 -4.43 -55.65 4.26
C GLN A 90 -3.49 -56.78 4.68
N PHE A 91 -2.30 -56.84 4.08
CA PHE A 91 -1.38 -57.97 4.17
C PHE A 91 0.03 -57.57 4.63
N LEU A 92 0.51 -56.38 4.26
CA LEU A 92 1.79 -55.82 4.74
C LEU A 92 1.63 -55.22 6.13
N LYS A 93 2.19 -55.86 7.14
CA LYS A 93 2.21 -55.35 8.53
C LYS A 93 3.40 -54.40 8.73
N PRO A 94 3.41 -53.58 9.80
CA PRO A 94 4.50 -52.64 10.07
C PRO A 94 5.90 -53.27 10.08
N ALA A 95 6.04 -54.50 10.59
CA ALA A 95 7.31 -55.24 10.57
C ALA A 95 7.77 -55.60 9.14
N ASP A 96 6.82 -55.99 8.27
CA ASP A 96 7.10 -56.28 6.86
C ASP A 96 7.52 -55.01 6.13
N LEU A 97 6.80 -53.90 6.35
CA LEU A 97 7.11 -52.58 5.79
C LEU A 97 8.53 -52.13 6.14
N THR A 98 8.93 -52.23 7.42
CA THR A 98 10.30 -51.90 7.86
C THR A 98 11.34 -52.83 7.25
N TYR A 99 11.04 -54.13 7.11
CA TYR A 99 11.94 -55.08 6.44
C TYR A 99 12.17 -54.73 4.97
N PHE A 100 11.10 -54.39 4.23
CA PHE A 100 11.20 -54.01 2.83
C PHE A 100 11.82 -52.62 2.61
N GLU A 101 11.61 -51.66 3.52
CA GLU A 101 12.34 -50.39 3.54
C GLU A 101 13.86 -50.63 3.66
N GLY A 102 14.28 -51.49 4.59
CA GLY A 102 15.68 -51.92 4.73
C GLY A 102 16.25 -52.72 3.55
N LYS A 103 15.45 -52.99 2.51
CA LYS A 103 15.84 -53.61 1.23
C LYS A 103 15.65 -52.67 0.04
N ASN A 104 15.33 -51.39 0.25
CA ASN A 104 14.97 -50.43 -0.80
C ASN A 104 13.79 -50.90 -1.68
N GLY A 105 12.87 -51.69 -1.12
CA GLY A 105 11.63 -52.12 -1.76
C GLY A 105 10.58 -51.00 -1.82
N PHE A 106 10.47 -50.26 -0.72
CA PHE A 106 9.59 -49.12 -0.52
C PHE A 106 10.32 -48.04 0.29
N VAL A 107 9.73 -46.84 0.38
CA VAL A 107 10.14 -45.81 1.35
C VAL A 107 8.97 -45.49 2.28
N LEU A 108 9.20 -45.43 3.59
CA LEU A 108 8.17 -45.13 4.58
C LEU A 108 8.27 -43.68 5.05
N TYR A 109 7.26 -42.90 4.71
CA TYR A 109 7.23 -41.46 5.00
C TYR A 109 6.01 -41.08 5.84
N GLN A 110 6.01 -39.86 6.36
CA GLN A 110 4.90 -39.33 7.15
C GLN A 110 4.55 -37.92 6.68
N TYR A 111 3.29 -37.52 6.87
CA TYR A 111 2.88 -36.13 6.68
C TYR A 111 1.75 -35.74 7.64
N LEU A 112 1.70 -34.47 8.01
CA LEU A 112 0.64 -33.91 8.83
C LEU A 112 -0.56 -33.52 7.96
N PHE A 113 -1.77 -33.74 8.47
CA PHE A 113 -3.03 -33.33 7.84
C PHE A 113 -3.99 -32.77 8.90
N VAL A 114 -5.00 -32.00 8.49
CA VAL A 114 -6.12 -31.67 9.38
C VAL A 114 -7.28 -32.62 9.07
N SER A 115 -7.81 -33.24 10.12
CA SER A 115 -8.98 -34.12 10.03
C SER A 115 -10.21 -33.32 9.60
N GLU A 116 -10.92 -33.76 8.56
CA GLU A 116 -12.15 -33.08 8.12
C GLU A 116 -13.25 -33.12 9.19
N ASP A 117 -13.32 -34.21 9.95
CA ASP A 117 -14.34 -34.44 10.98
C ASP A 117 -14.04 -33.73 12.30
N THR A 118 -12.82 -33.90 12.85
CA THR A 118 -12.47 -33.37 14.18
C THR A 118 -11.84 -31.98 14.12
N LYS A 119 -11.38 -31.53 12.95
CA LYS A 119 -10.56 -30.31 12.75
C LYS A 119 -9.26 -30.30 13.56
N GLU A 120 -8.79 -31.47 13.99
CA GLU A 120 -7.52 -31.65 14.70
C GLU A 120 -6.39 -32.00 13.74
N LEU A 121 -5.16 -31.70 14.17
CA LEU A 121 -3.94 -32.06 13.45
C LEU A 121 -3.65 -33.56 13.65
N GLY A 122 -3.67 -34.32 12.57
CA GLY A 122 -3.33 -35.74 12.53
C GLY A 122 -2.02 -36.03 11.80
N LEU A 123 -1.49 -37.24 11.99
CA LEU A 123 -0.31 -37.76 11.30
C LEU A 123 -0.72 -38.94 10.40
N SER A 124 -0.34 -38.91 9.13
CA SER A 124 -0.53 -40.05 8.23
C SER A 124 0.80 -40.74 7.93
N ASN A 125 0.85 -42.06 8.12
CA ASN A 125 1.97 -42.91 7.74
C ASN A 125 1.69 -43.52 6.36
N ILE A 126 2.61 -43.30 5.42
CA ILE A 126 2.44 -43.65 4.01
C ILE A 126 3.60 -44.49 3.47
N VAL A 127 3.30 -45.32 2.48
CA VAL A 127 4.29 -46.13 1.76
C VAL A 127 4.46 -45.58 0.35
N LEU A 128 5.71 -45.37 -0.07
CA LEU A 128 6.05 -44.81 -1.38
C LEU A 128 6.77 -45.85 -2.24
N ARG A 129 6.25 -46.04 -3.46
CA ARG A 129 6.96 -46.71 -4.56
C ARG A 129 6.50 -46.16 -5.91
N PRO A 130 7.25 -45.23 -6.53
CA PRO A 130 6.96 -44.81 -7.90
C PRO A 130 7.27 -45.92 -8.89
N ALA A 131 6.44 -46.07 -9.94
CA ALA A 131 6.65 -47.05 -11.00
C ALA A 131 8.04 -46.93 -11.67
N SER A 132 8.59 -45.71 -11.78
CA SER A 132 9.93 -45.46 -12.33
C SER A 132 11.09 -45.94 -11.43
N ARG A 133 10.80 -46.23 -10.16
CA ARG A 133 11.75 -46.61 -9.08
C ARG A 133 12.83 -45.55 -8.76
N LYS A 134 12.84 -44.40 -9.45
CA LYS A 134 13.86 -43.35 -9.29
C LYS A 134 13.74 -42.59 -7.97
N ALA A 135 14.86 -42.41 -7.29
CA ALA A 135 14.97 -41.61 -6.07
C ALA A 135 14.46 -40.16 -6.25
N GLU A 136 14.70 -39.56 -7.43
CA GLU A 136 14.17 -38.23 -7.79
C GLU A 136 12.64 -38.12 -7.71
N GLN A 137 11.90 -39.19 -8.04
CA GLN A 137 10.43 -39.17 -7.93
C GLN A 137 9.99 -39.32 -6.47
N VAL A 138 10.68 -40.14 -5.67
CA VAL A 138 10.40 -40.24 -4.23
C VAL A 138 10.67 -38.91 -3.53
N GLN A 139 11.77 -38.23 -3.85
CA GLN A 139 12.09 -36.90 -3.32
C GLN A 139 11.00 -35.87 -3.63
N LYS A 140 10.44 -35.85 -4.85
CA LYS A 140 9.32 -34.97 -5.22
C LYS A 140 8.08 -35.23 -4.37
N ILE A 141 7.78 -36.50 -4.08
CA ILE A 141 6.65 -36.86 -3.22
C ILE A 141 6.89 -36.42 -1.77
N LYS A 142 8.09 -36.66 -1.22
CA LYS A 142 8.49 -36.22 0.13
C LYS A 142 8.37 -34.69 0.30
N LEU A 143 8.77 -33.91 -0.72
CA LEU A 143 8.63 -32.45 -0.72
C LEU A 143 7.17 -31.99 -0.68
N ALA A 144 6.29 -32.60 -1.47
CA ALA A 144 4.85 -32.30 -1.44
C ALA A 144 4.20 -32.71 -0.11
N CYS A 145 4.59 -33.86 0.45
CA CYS A 145 4.20 -34.28 1.81
C CYS A 145 4.63 -33.26 2.88
N LEU A 146 5.83 -32.69 2.77
CA LEU A 146 6.31 -31.66 3.68
C LEU A 146 5.54 -30.33 3.51
N ALA A 147 5.27 -29.91 2.27
CA ALA A 147 4.44 -28.74 1.98
C ALA A 147 3.01 -28.88 2.55
N GLN A 148 2.39 -30.05 2.37
CA GLN A 148 1.10 -30.39 2.97
C GLN A 148 1.16 -30.36 4.51
N SER A 149 2.27 -30.80 5.11
CA SER A 149 2.45 -30.78 6.57
C SER A 149 2.52 -29.35 7.11
N VAL A 150 3.25 -28.47 6.43
CA VAL A 150 3.34 -27.03 6.74
C VAL A 150 1.97 -26.37 6.59
N ALA A 151 1.25 -26.63 5.50
CA ALA A 151 -0.10 -26.10 5.28
C ALA A 151 -1.10 -26.58 6.36
N ALA A 152 -1.08 -27.87 6.73
CA ALA A 152 -1.92 -28.41 7.79
C ALA A 152 -1.61 -27.81 9.17
N PHE A 153 -0.32 -27.55 9.48
CA PHE A 153 0.04 -26.89 10.73
C PHE A 153 -0.37 -25.41 10.77
N LEU A 154 -0.36 -24.72 9.63
CA LEU A 154 -0.89 -23.35 9.53
C LEU A 154 -2.41 -23.31 9.76
N GLN A 155 -3.17 -24.29 9.26
CA GLN A 155 -4.61 -24.45 9.59
C GLN A 155 -4.80 -24.69 11.10
N PHE A 156 -3.99 -25.55 11.71
CA PHE A 156 -3.98 -25.75 13.16
C PHE A 156 -3.67 -24.47 13.94
N ILE A 157 -2.68 -23.67 13.50
CA ILE A 157 -2.38 -22.35 14.09
C ILE A 157 -3.59 -21.41 13.97
N HIS A 158 -4.24 -21.32 12.80
CA HIS A 158 -5.43 -20.50 12.62
C HIS A 158 -6.56 -20.90 13.60
N ARG A 159 -6.76 -22.21 13.79
CA ARG A 159 -7.74 -22.72 14.75
C ARG A 159 -7.32 -22.44 16.20
N ARG A 160 -6.02 -22.51 16.52
CA ARG A 160 -5.47 -22.13 17.83
C ARG A 160 -5.72 -20.65 18.13
N ASP A 161 -5.45 -19.75 17.19
CA ASP A 161 -5.69 -18.30 17.35
C ASP A 161 -7.15 -18.01 17.72
N PHE A 162 -8.09 -18.70 17.06
CA PHE A 162 -9.52 -18.58 17.35
C PHE A 162 -9.84 -19.01 18.79
N ILE A 163 -9.34 -20.18 19.22
CA ILE A 163 -9.54 -20.70 20.58
C ILE A 163 -8.89 -19.77 21.63
N LEU A 164 -7.70 -19.23 21.36
CA LEU A 164 -7.04 -18.24 22.22
C LEU A 164 -7.90 -16.99 22.36
N GLY A 165 -8.49 -16.50 21.25
CA GLY A 165 -9.44 -15.38 21.24
C GLY A 165 -10.71 -15.65 22.06
N GLU A 166 -11.32 -16.84 21.94
CA GLU A 166 -12.46 -17.25 22.78
C GLU A 166 -12.09 -17.30 24.27
N LYS A 167 -10.95 -17.92 24.62
CA LYS A 167 -10.48 -18.02 26.00
C LYS A 167 -10.05 -16.67 26.59
N LYS A 168 -9.53 -15.75 25.78
CA LYS A 168 -9.25 -14.37 26.17
C LYS A 168 -10.54 -13.60 26.46
N SER A 169 -11.54 -13.73 25.59
CA SER A 169 -12.87 -13.11 25.74
C SER A 169 -13.61 -13.63 26.97
N ALA A 170 -13.45 -14.91 27.31
CA ALA A 170 -14.00 -15.53 28.52
C ALA A 170 -13.21 -15.23 29.82
N GLY A 171 -12.01 -14.63 29.72
CA GLY A 171 -11.10 -14.42 30.85
C GLY A 171 -10.36 -15.68 31.32
N GLU A 172 -10.55 -16.82 30.65
CA GLU A 172 -10.01 -18.14 30.99
C GLU A 172 -8.60 -18.40 30.41
N LEU A 173 -8.09 -17.54 29.52
CA LEU A 173 -6.83 -17.75 28.77
C LEU A 173 -5.65 -18.19 29.67
N ARG A 174 -5.43 -17.48 30.77
CA ARG A 174 -4.35 -17.78 31.72
C ARG A 174 -4.45 -19.18 32.31
N GLU A 175 -5.65 -19.56 32.76
CA GLU A 175 -5.88 -20.91 33.29
C GLU A 175 -5.72 -21.97 32.20
N TRP A 176 -6.19 -21.69 30.97
CA TRP A 176 -6.06 -22.61 29.85
C TRP A 176 -4.60 -22.87 29.45
N VAL A 177 -3.77 -21.83 29.39
CA VAL A 177 -2.31 -21.96 29.14
C VAL A 177 -1.61 -22.66 30.31
N GLN A 178 -1.94 -22.29 31.56
CA GLN A 178 -1.38 -22.96 32.75
C GLN A 178 -1.78 -24.44 32.85
N ARG A 179 -2.96 -24.83 32.36
CA ARG A 179 -3.36 -26.24 32.23
C ARG A 179 -2.56 -27.01 31.17
N GLN A 180 -1.94 -26.34 30.19
CA GLN A 180 -0.94 -26.99 29.30
C GLN A 180 0.38 -27.23 30.04
N TYR A 181 0.68 -26.43 31.06
CA TYR A 181 1.79 -26.65 32.00
C TYR A 181 1.41 -27.67 33.07
N ILE A 182 1.17 -28.92 32.66
CA ILE A 182 1.08 -30.02 33.62
C ILE A 182 2.49 -30.32 34.13
N ASN A 183 2.91 -29.57 35.14
CA ASN A 183 4.16 -29.82 35.84
C ASN A 183 4.06 -31.16 36.56
N ALA A 184 4.68 -32.20 36.00
CA ALA A 184 4.61 -33.56 36.53
C ALA A 184 5.99 -34.24 36.53
N ASP A 185 6.14 -35.26 37.38
CA ASP A 185 7.31 -36.13 37.33
C ASP A 185 7.24 -37.13 36.16
N ASP A 186 8.30 -37.92 35.96
CA ASP A 186 8.37 -38.94 34.92
C ASP A 186 7.34 -40.09 35.10
N LYS A 187 6.54 -40.06 36.18
CA LYS A 187 5.44 -41.00 36.48
C LYS A 187 4.06 -40.37 36.34
N GLY A 188 3.97 -39.09 35.97
CA GLY A 188 2.72 -38.35 35.80
C GLY A 188 2.11 -37.77 37.09
N ASN A 189 2.84 -37.77 38.21
CA ASN A 189 2.39 -37.12 39.44
C ASN A 189 2.58 -35.61 39.34
N ILE A 190 1.54 -34.82 39.64
CA ILE A 190 1.63 -33.36 39.63
C ILE A 190 2.64 -32.89 40.69
N LEU A 191 3.56 -32.02 40.27
CA LEU A 191 4.60 -31.42 41.08
C LEU A 191 4.23 -29.99 41.46
N ASP A 192 4.19 -29.72 42.76
CA ASP A 192 4.12 -28.35 43.26
C ASP A 192 5.50 -27.67 43.11
N PHE A 193 5.58 -26.66 42.23
CA PHE A 193 6.80 -25.87 42.04
C PHE A 193 7.09 -24.89 43.20
N GLN A 194 6.20 -24.80 44.20
CA GLN A 194 6.52 -24.13 45.46
C GLN A 194 7.51 -24.95 46.30
N ASP A 195 7.55 -26.28 46.20
CA ASP A 195 8.62 -27.07 46.84
C ASP A 195 9.93 -26.88 46.07
N SER A 196 10.94 -26.36 46.79
CA SER A 196 12.34 -26.27 46.37
C SER A 196 12.89 -27.54 45.68
N LYS A 197 12.49 -28.73 46.13
CA LYS A 197 12.96 -30.01 45.58
C LYS A 197 12.47 -30.26 44.15
N ASN A 198 11.32 -29.70 43.80
CA ASN A 198 10.70 -29.87 42.48
C ASN A 198 11.21 -28.86 41.46
N LEU A 199 11.94 -27.81 41.88
CA LEU A 199 12.37 -26.73 40.99
C LEU A 199 13.20 -27.18 39.78
N PRO A 200 14.18 -28.10 39.90
CA PRO A 200 14.94 -28.56 38.73
C PRO A 200 14.06 -29.27 37.70
N ILE A 201 13.13 -30.12 38.15
CA ILE A 201 12.19 -30.83 37.29
C ILE A 201 11.17 -29.85 36.68
N SER A 202 10.69 -28.89 37.47
CA SER A 202 9.76 -27.85 37.02
C SER A 202 10.37 -26.96 35.93
N MET A 203 11.65 -26.57 36.09
CA MET A 203 12.44 -25.86 35.10
C MET A 203 12.60 -26.69 33.82
N ARG A 204 12.98 -27.97 33.93
CA ARG A 204 13.10 -28.90 32.79
C ARG A 204 11.77 -29.06 32.04
N ASN A 205 10.65 -29.14 32.77
CA ASN A 205 9.31 -29.27 32.21
C ASN A 205 8.86 -28.06 31.39
N VAL A 206 9.52 -26.90 31.49
CA VAL A 206 9.20 -25.75 30.62
C VAL A 206 9.50 -26.06 29.14
N ILE A 207 10.46 -26.93 28.84
CA ILE A 207 10.75 -27.33 27.45
C ILE A 207 9.56 -28.03 26.78
N THR A 208 8.57 -28.52 27.55
CA THR A 208 7.45 -29.28 26.99
C THR A 208 6.40 -28.41 26.31
N PHE A 209 6.48 -27.08 26.46
CA PHE A 209 5.72 -26.11 25.67
C PHE A 209 6.20 -26.02 24.20
N SER A 210 7.36 -26.59 23.88
CA SER A 210 7.89 -26.54 22.52
C SER A 210 6.98 -27.25 21.52
N ILE A 211 6.91 -26.70 20.30
CA ILE A 211 6.19 -27.35 19.19
C ILE A 211 6.82 -28.70 18.85
N GLU A 212 8.13 -28.83 19.02
CA GLU A 212 8.88 -30.09 18.93
C GLU A 212 8.31 -31.14 19.91
N SER A 213 8.23 -30.80 21.20
CA SER A 213 7.68 -31.66 22.25
C SER A 213 6.22 -32.01 21.98
N PHE A 214 5.40 -31.04 21.55
CA PHE A 214 4.01 -31.28 21.17
C PHE A 214 3.88 -32.31 20.04
N LEU A 215 4.62 -32.14 18.94
CA LEU A 215 4.57 -33.01 17.76
C LEU A 215 5.16 -34.40 18.04
N GLN A 216 6.25 -34.50 18.79
CA GLN A 216 6.85 -35.78 19.18
C GLN A 216 5.96 -36.56 20.15
N ARG A 217 5.41 -35.91 21.19
CA ARG A 217 4.62 -36.59 22.23
C ARG A 217 3.23 -37.00 21.73
N ASN A 218 2.52 -36.10 21.06
CA ASN A 218 1.13 -36.32 20.69
C ASN A 218 0.98 -37.01 19.34
N LEU A 219 1.85 -36.72 18.37
CA LEU A 219 1.76 -37.26 17.02
C LEU A 219 2.86 -38.26 16.66
N LYS A 220 3.98 -38.32 17.40
CA LYS A 220 5.13 -39.21 17.12
C LYS A 220 5.74 -38.99 15.73
N LEU A 221 5.85 -37.71 15.34
CA LEU A 221 6.50 -37.29 14.12
C LEU A 221 8.01 -37.65 14.14
N LYS A 222 8.54 -38.25 13.07
CA LYS A 222 9.97 -38.55 12.91
C LYS A 222 10.82 -37.26 12.92
N ASP A 223 11.97 -37.30 13.59
CA ASP A 223 12.85 -36.13 13.78
C ASP A 223 13.35 -35.51 12.46
N GLU A 224 13.66 -36.31 11.44
CA GLU A 224 14.05 -35.82 10.10
C GLU A 224 12.99 -34.89 9.49
N ILE A 225 11.71 -35.26 9.65
CA ILE A 225 10.57 -34.50 9.15
C ILE A 225 10.35 -33.27 10.03
N LEU A 226 10.44 -33.43 11.35
CA LEU A 226 10.31 -32.34 12.32
C LEU A 226 11.35 -31.24 12.06
N THR A 227 12.64 -31.57 11.94
CA THR A 227 13.71 -30.59 11.68
C THR A 227 13.45 -29.80 10.39
N SER A 228 13.10 -30.51 9.31
CA SER A 228 12.82 -29.89 8.00
C SER A 228 11.58 -28.98 8.05
N PHE A 229 10.54 -29.41 8.77
CA PHE A 229 9.29 -28.70 8.99
C PHE A 229 9.45 -27.42 9.82
N ILE A 230 10.17 -27.50 10.95
CA ILE A 230 10.49 -26.35 11.82
C ILE A 230 11.35 -25.32 11.07
N SER A 231 12.32 -25.80 10.28
CA SER A 231 13.17 -24.96 9.41
C SER A 231 12.34 -24.12 8.43
N ILE A 232 11.29 -24.69 7.82
CA ILE A 232 10.39 -23.94 6.93
C ILE A 232 9.53 -22.95 7.71
N LEU A 233 8.90 -23.37 8.83
CA LEU A 233 8.02 -22.51 9.63
C LEU A 233 8.75 -21.38 10.39
N SER A 234 10.07 -21.42 10.43
CA SER A 234 10.92 -20.34 10.97
C SER A 234 11.24 -19.25 9.94
N LYS A 235 10.86 -19.42 8.66
CA LYS A 235 11.05 -18.43 7.60
C LYS A 235 10.01 -17.32 7.62
N LYS A 236 10.22 -16.31 6.76
CA LYS A 236 9.22 -15.25 6.55
C LYS A 236 8.00 -15.80 5.81
N PRO A 237 6.79 -15.27 6.06
CA PRO A 237 5.55 -15.73 5.42
C PRO A 237 5.60 -15.81 3.90
N ALA A 238 6.29 -14.89 3.21
CA ALA A 238 6.45 -14.95 1.75
C ALA A 238 7.18 -16.21 1.25
N GLU A 239 8.22 -16.65 1.95
CA GLU A 239 8.98 -17.87 1.61
C GLU A 239 8.16 -19.13 1.93
N ILE A 240 7.36 -19.10 2.99
CA ILE A 240 6.44 -20.18 3.36
C ILE A 240 5.33 -20.29 2.30
N MET A 241 4.77 -19.15 1.85
CA MET A 241 3.78 -19.08 0.77
C MET A 241 4.29 -19.69 -0.54
N GLU A 242 5.51 -19.34 -0.96
CA GLU A 242 6.16 -19.95 -2.12
C GLU A 242 6.30 -21.47 -1.91
N PHE A 243 6.78 -21.91 -0.75
CA PHE A 243 6.97 -23.32 -0.44
C PHE A 243 5.65 -24.14 -0.35
N ILE A 244 4.52 -23.56 0.07
CA ILE A 244 3.25 -24.30 0.10
C ILE A 244 2.47 -24.24 -1.23
N SER A 245 2.81 -23.33 -2.15
CA SER A 245 2.14 -23.19 -3.45
C SER A 245 2.29 -24.41 -4.39
N GLN A 246 3.24 -25.31 -4.11
CA GLN A 246 3.40 -26.60 -4.82
C GLN A 246 2.31 -27.63 -4.47
N VAL A 247 1.47 -27.38 -3.47
CA VAL A 247 0.28 -28.19 -3.14
C VAL A 247 -0.98 -27.31 -3.06
N LYS A 248 -2.15 -27.92 -3.27
CA LYS A 248 -3.43 -27.24 -3.05
C LYS A 248 -3.55 -26.84 -1.57
N THR A 249 -3.45 -25.55 -1.30
CA THR A 249 -3.48 -24.99 0.06
C THR A 249 -4.85 -24.36 0.34
N GLU A 250 -5.46 -24.72 1.48
CA GLU A 250 -6.73 -24.14 1.93
C GLU A 250 -6.56 -22.73 2.53
N ASN A 251 -7.60 -21.90 2.41
CA ASN A 251 -7.54 -20.48 2.76
C ASN A 251 -7.21 -20.20 4.24
N GLU A 252 -7.57 -21.10 5.16
CA GLU A 252 -7.22 -21.01 6.58
C GLU A 252 -5.70 -20.94 6.82
N ALA A 253 -4.89 -21.67 6.04
CA ALA A 253 -3.44 -21.61 6.13
C ALA A 253 -2.89 -20.24 5.66
N LEU A 254 -3.55 -19.62 4.68
CA LEU A 254 -3.18 -18.31 4.14
C LEU A 254 -3.48 -17.21 5.16
N ILE A 255 -4.68 -17.25 5.75
CA ILE A 255 -5.09 -16.35 6.84
C ILE A 255 -4.15 -16.49 8.05
N ALA A 256 -3.71 -17.71 8.38
CA ALA A 256 -2.74 -17.93 9.45
C ALA A 256 -1.44 -17.12 9.24
N LEU A 257 -0.92 -17.11 8.01
CA LEU A 257 0.28 -16.35 7.63
C LEU A 257 0.03 -14.84 7.59
N GLU A 258 -1.08 -14.40 6.98
CA GLU A 258 -1.47 -12.99 6.91
C GLU A 258 -1.54 -12.35 8.31
N LYS A 259 -2.13 -13.06 9.27
CA LYS A 259 -2.23 -12.63 10.68
C LYS A 259 -0.90 -12.53 11.44
N ARG A 260 0.24 -12.94 10.86
CA ARG A 260 1.60 -12.68 11.41
C ARG A 260 2.27 -11.44 10.80
N GLY A 261 1.74 -10.90 9.69
CA GLY A 261 2.39 -9.85 8.91
C GLY A 261 3.68 -10.35 8.25
N ASN A 262 4.82 -9.74 8.57
CA ASN A 262 6.13 -10.13 8.04
C ASN A 262 6.94 -11.06 8.97
N ARG A 263 6.36 -11.50 10.10
CA ARG A 263 7.03 -12.33 11.11
C ARG A 263 6.86 -13.82 10.82
N SER A 264 7.85 -14.63 11.19
CA SER A 264 7.72 -16.09 11.15
C SER A 264 6.58 -16.58 12.06
N PRO A 265 5.83 -17.62 11.67
CA PRO A 265 4.85 -18.29 12.54
C PRO A 265 5.42 -18.77 13.87
N LEU A 266 6.70 -19.15 13.89
CA LEU A 266 7.43 -19.62 15.07
C LEU A 266 8.41 -18.56 15.60
N LEU A 267 8.60 -18.56 16.91
CA LEU A 267 9.69 -17.89 17.63
C LEU A 267 10.62 -18.96 18.18
N GLN A 268 11.89 -18.91 17.76
CA GLN A 268 12.95 -19.79 18.23
C GLN A 268 13.45 -19.28 19.59
N LEU A 269 13.20 -20.03 20.67
CA LEU A 269 13.74 -19.76 22.01
C LEU A 269 15.09 -20.48 22.22
N HIS A 270 15.24 -21.64 21.61
CA HIS A 270 16.44 -22.47 21.50
C HIS A 270 16.33 -23.28 20.19
N PRO A 271 17.43 -23.77 19.57
CA PRO A 271 17.39 -24.68 18.41
C PRO A 271 16.26 -25.71 18.40
N ASP A 272 16.03 -26.40 19.51
CA ASP A 272 14.98 -27.44 19.67
C ASP A 272 13.77 -26.97 20.53
N PHE A 273 13.56 -25.66 20.65
CA PHE A 273 12.43 -25.08 21.39
C PHE A 273 11.85 -23.89 20.62
N HIS A 274 10.81 -24.16 19.84
CA HIS A 274 10.00 -23.13 19.20
C HIS A 274 8.63 -22.99 19.87
N VAL A 275 8.14 -21.74 19.92
CA VAL A 275 6.77 -21.40 20.35
C VAL A 275 6.05 -20.66 19.22
N ILE A 276 4.72 -20.74 19.18
CA ILE A 276 3.92 -20.00 18.18
C ILE A 276 3.98 -18.51 18.51
N GLN A 277 4.24 -17.67 17.49
CA GLN A 277 4.13 -16.23 17.66
C GLN A 277 2.67 -15.78 17.74
N PRO A 278 2.34 -14.85 18.66
CA PRO A 278 0.99 -14.31 18.77
C PRO A 278 0.61 -13.61 17.47
N SER A 279 -0.63 -13.82 17.06
CA SER A 279 -1.20 -13.14 15.89
C SER A 279 -1.35 -11.63 16.15
N LEU A 280 -1.42 -10.84 15.08
CA LEU A 280 -1.68 -9.40 15.21
C LEU A 280 -3.03 -9.15 15.89
N ASP A 281 -4.03 -10.01 15.65
CA ASP A 281 -5.34 -9.97 16.29
C ASP A 281 -5.25 -10.26 17.81
N GLU A 282 -4.47 -11.26 18.23
CA GLU A 282 -4.31 -11.62 19.66
C GLU A 282 -3.71 -10.46 20.48
N LEU A 283 -2.87 -9.65 19.84
CA LEU A 283 -2.25 -8.46 20.44
C LEU A 283 -3.23 -7.30 20.64
N ILE A 284 -4.37 -7.28 19.94
CA ILE A 284 -5.35 -6.17 19.95
C ILE A 284 -6.65 -6.64 20.61
N SER A 285 -6.94 -6.10 21.79
CA SER A 285 -8.17 -6.45 22.53
C SER A 285 -9.42 -5.75 22.00
N GLU A 286 -9.87 -6.10 20.77
CA GLU A 286 -11.18 -5.67 20.26
C GLU A 286 -12.34 -6.51 20.82
N ALA A 287 -12.07 -7.75 21.25
CA ALA A 287 -13.03 -8.76 21.64
C ALA A 287 -13.68 -8.52 23.03
N SER A 288 -14.58 -7.55 23.11
CA SER A 288 -15.82 -7.73 23.86
C SER A 288 -16.91 -6.81 23.29
N THR A 289 -17.97 -7.41 22.77
CA THR A 289 -19.23 -6.71 22.43
C THR A 289 -20.09 -6.43 23.68
N ASP A 290 -19.76 -7.02 24.84
CA ASP A 290 -20.45 -6.76 26.10
C ASP A 290 -19.71 -5.69 26.92
N PRO A 291 -20.29 -4.48 27.10
CA PRO A 291 -19.68 -3.41 27.90
C PRO A 291 -19.62 -3.71 29.41
N LYS A 292 -20.21 -4.82 29.88
CA LYS A 292 -20.10 -5.26 31.28
C LYS A 292 -18.84 -6.08 31.57
N ILE A 293 -18.24 -6.68 30.56
CA ILE A 293 -17.01 -7.47 30.72
C ILE A 293 -15.82 -6.53 30.58
N VAL A 294 -15.37 -5.99 31.72
CA VAL A 294 -14.04 -5.36 31.82
C VAL A 294 -13.01 -6.49 31.83
N THR A 295 -12.57 -6.91 30.65
CA THR A 295 -11.52 -7.93 30.46
C THR A 295 -10.20 -7.43 31.07
N LYS A 296 -9.91 -7.86 32.31
CA LYS A 296 -8.68 -7.49 33.04
C LYS A 296 -7.40 -8.10 32.45
N ASN A 297 -7.51 -9.14 31.64
CA ASN A 297 -6.37 -9.90 31.11
C ASN A 297 -6.22 -9.62 29.60
N GLU A 298 -5.46 -8.59 29.25
CA GLU A 298 -5.09 -8.29 27.84
C GLU A 298 -3.89 -9.13 27.33
N GLU A 299 -3.44 -10.07 28.15
CA GLU A 299 -2.26 -10.91 27.96
C GLU A 299 -2.38 -11.82 26.72
N THR A 300 -1.24 -12.17 26.15
CA THR A 300 -1.07 -13.19 25.11
C THR A 300 -0.60 -14.51 25.72
N GLU A 301 -0.73 -15.62 24.98
CA GLU A 301 -0.13 -16.91 25.38
C GLU A 301 1.37 -16.76 25.66
N LEU A 302 2.09 -15.99 24.84
CA LEU A 302 3.53 -15.78 24.96
C LEU A 302 3.93 -14.96 26.19
N GLU A 303 3.11 -13.97 26.60
CA GLU A 303 3.29 -13.25 27.87
C GLU A 303 3.06 -14.17 29.07
N ILE A 304 2.04 -15.03 29.04
CA ILE A 304 1.77 -16.01 30.11
C ILE A 304 2.92 -17.03 30.23
N ILE A 305 3.48 -17.50 29.11
CA ILE A 305 4.69 -18.35 29.12
C ILE A 305 5.87 -17.60 29.76
N TYR A 306 6.12 -16.35 29.38
CA TYR A 306 7.18 -15.54 29.99
C TYR A 306 6.99 -15.36 31.51
N GLU A 307 5.76 -15.20 32.00
CA GLU A 307 5.48 -15.15 33.43
C GLU A 307 5.82 -16.45 34.18
N LEU A 308 5.65 -17.61 33.54
CA LEU A 308 6.03 -18.90 34.13
C LEU A 308 7.56 -18.99 34.27
N PHE A 309 8.31 -18.57 33.24
CA PHE A 309 9.78 -18.44 33.32
C PHE A 309 10.22 -17.49 34.44
N ILE A 310 9.61 -16.30 34.51
CA ILE A 310 9.86 -15.30 35.58
C ILE A 310 9.59 -15.90 36.97
N SER A 311 8.48 -16.61 37.13
CA SER A 311 8.06 -17.18 38.41
C SER A 311 8.98 -18.31 38.87
N LEU A 312 9.40 -19.17 37.95
CA LEU A 312 10.41 -20.20 38.20
C LEU A 312 11.77 -19.57 38.53
N ALA A 313 12.26 -18.64 37.72
CA ALA A 313 13.54 -17.96 37.94
C ALA A 313 13.59 -17.24 39.31
N ARG A 314 12.53 -16.50 39.67
CA ARG A 314 12.33 -15.90 41.00
C ARG A 314 12.48 -16.95 42.12
N ARG A 315 11.78 -18.08 41.99
CA ARG A 315 11.76 -19.13 43.02
C ARG A 315 13.09 -19.86 43.12
N ILE A 316 13.77 -20.11 42.00
CA ILE A 316 15.13 -20.68 41.93
C ILE A 316 16.11 -19.74 42.62
N LEU A 317 16.12 -18.44 42.29
CA LEU A 317 17.01 -17.46 42.93
C LEU A 317 16.73 -17.32 44.43
N THR A 318 15.47 -17.35 44.86
CA THR A 318 15.10 -17.32 46.28
C THR A 318 15.53 -18.59 47.04
N HIS A 319 15.74 -19.70 46.33
CA HIS A 319 16.28 -20.94 46.90
C HIS A 319 17.81 -20.99 46.91
N LEU A 320 18.46 -20.40 45.90
CA LEU A 320 19.93 -20.39 45.76
C LEU A 320 20.61 -19.29 46.58
N LEU A 321 20.03 -18.10 46.65
CA LEU A 321 20.62 -16.96 47.34
C LEU A 321 20.31 -16.99 48.85
N PRO A 322 21.28 -16.63 49.73
CA PRO A 322 21.00 -16.33 51.13
C PRO A 322 19.93 -15.23 51.27
N ALA A 323 19.12 -15.29 52.33
CA ALA A 323 18.03 -14.32 52.57
C ALA A 323 18.50 -12.85 52.62
N GLU A 324 19.74 -12.62 53.04
CA GLU A 324 20.42 -11.32 53.07
C GLU A 324 20.72 -10.77 51.66
N GLN A 325 20.85 -11.66 50.66
CA GLN A 325 21.18 -11.33 49.27
C GLN A 325 19.96 -11.35 48.35
N SER A 326 18.84 -11.96 48.76
CA SER A 326 17.60 -12.00 47.97
C SER A 326 16.72 -10.75 48.12
N GLY A 327 17.11 -9.75 48.94
CA GLY A 327 16.27 -8.59 49.27
C GLY A 327 15.88 -7.66 48.12
N TRP A 328 16.53 -7.79 46.94
CA TRP A 328 16.18 -7.07 45.71
C TRP A 328 15.09 -7.76 44.88
N ILE A 329 14.79 -9.03 45.15
CA ILE A 329 13.81 -9.83 44.40
C ILE A 329 12.40 -9.39 44.80
N GLN A 330 11.66 -8.82 43.85
CA GLN A 330 10.26 -8.45 44.05
C GLN A 330 9.38 -9.71 44.12
N PRO A 331 8.36 -9.75 44.99
CA PRO A 331 7.52 -10.93 45.18
C PRO A 331 6.62 -11.25 43.98
N ALA A 332 6.35 -10.27 43.12
CA ALA A 332 5.46 -10.39 41.95
C ALA A 332 5.94 -9.48 40.81
N GLY A 333 5.28 -9.56 39.65
CA GLY A 333 5.60 -8.76 38.46
C GLY A 333 6.65 -9.41 37.53
N THR A 334 6.87 -8.76 36.38
CA THR A 334 7.60 -9.29 35.21
C THR A 334 8.83 -8.48 34.81
N GLN A 335 9.13 -7.41 35.54
CA GLN A 335 10.13 -6.40 35.17
C GLN A 335 11.58 -6.88 35.38
N GLN A 336 11.82 -7.81 36.31
CA GLN A 336 13.17 -8.22 36.74
C GLN A 336 13.78 -9.38 35.93
N GLY A 337 13.29 -9.65 34.71
CA GLY A 337 13.73 -10.80 33.90
C GLY A 337 15.23 -10.77 33.60
N SER A 338 15.74 -9.62 33.18
CA SER A 338 17.16 -9.41 32.86
C SER A 338 18.08 -9.62 34.06
N GLU A 339 17.69 -9.12 35.23
CA GLU A 339 18.40 -9.28 36.50
C GLU A 339 18.38 -10.74 36.96
N PHE A 340 17.23 -11.42 36.81
CA PHE A 340 17.13 -12.85 37.13
C PHE A 340 18.04 -13.71 36.24
N ILE A 341 18.08 -13.44 34.93
CA ILE A 341 19.00 -14.12 33.99
C ILE A 341 20.45 -13.85 34.38
N GLN A 342 20.82 -12.59 34.65
CA GLN A 342 22.18 -12.21 34.99
C GLN A 342 22.67 -12.92 36.25
N GLU A 343 21.83 -13.01 37.28
CA GLU A 343 22.23 -13.63 38.55
C GLU A 343 22.25 -15.16 38.49
N LEU A 344 21.28 -15.79 37.81
CA LEU A 344 21.33 -17.24 37.55
C LEU A 344 22.58 -17.63 36.74
N ARG A 345 22.96 -16.83 35.74
CA ARG A 345 24.17 -17.02 34.92
C ARG A 345 25.47 -16.85 35.73
N ARG A 346 25.46 -16.10 36.84
CA ARG A 346 26.60 -15.96 37.75
C ARG A 346 26.69 -17.08 38.78
N HIS A 347 25.56 -17.65 39.20
CA HIS A 347 25.49 -18.55 40.35
C HIS A 347 26.08 -19.94 40.04
N PRO A 348 27.25 -20.34 40.62
CA PRO A 348 27.96 -21.54 40.18
C PRO A 348 27.19 -22.85 40.39
N ALA A 349 26.33 -22.93 41.41
CA ALA A 349 25.51 -24.12 41.63
C ALA A 349 24.51 -24.34 40.48
N PHE A 350 24.01 -23.26 39.86
CA PHE A 350 23.05 -23.31 38.77
C PHE A 350 23.75 -23.70 37.45
N THR A 351 24.81 -22.99 37.10
CA THR A 351 25.58 -23.22 35.85
C THR A 351 26.44 -24.49 35.86
N SER A 352 26.62 -25.15 37.01
CA SER A 352 27.37 -26.42 37.08
C SER A 352 26.67 -27.62 36.41
N GLY A 353 25.39 -27.50 36.05
CA GLY A 353 24.58 -28.57 35.44
C GLY A 353 24.26 -29.77 36.35
N LYS A 354 24.97 -29.97 37.46
CA LYS A 354 24.87 -31.16 38.34
C LYS A 354 23.54 -31.31 39.08
N HIS A 355 22.90 -30.20 39.43
CA HIS A 355 21.62 -30.15 40.15
C HIS A 355 20.52 -29.45 39.35
N TRP A 356 20.88 -28.85 38.20
CA TRP A 356 20.02 -28.04 37.35
C TRP A 356 20.26 -28.45 35.89
N GLU A 357 19.89 -29.69 35.58
CA GLU A 357 19.93 -30.23 34.23
C GLU A 357 19.07 -29.35 33.29
N GLY A 358 19.63 -28.94 32.16
CA GLY A 358 18.97 -28.01 31.23
C GLY A 358 18.99 -26.52 31.65
N SER A 359 19.76 -26.14 32.68
CA SER A 359 19.95 -24.73 33.09
C SER A 359 20.33 -23.80 31.94
N ASP A 360 21.24 -24.22 31.06
CA ASP A 360 21.69 -23.43 29.91
C ASP A 360 20.57 -23.25 28.85
N LEU A 361 19.76 -24.30 28.64
CA LEU A 361 18.60 -24.26 27.74
C LEU A 361 17.54 -23.30 28.29
N PHE A 362 17.28 -23.37 29.60
CA PHE A 362 16.36 -22.47 30.30
C PHE A 362 16.84 -21.01 30.20
N LEU A 363 18.13 -20.73 30.42
CA LEU A 363 18.68 -19.37 30.32
C LEU A 363 18.58 -18.81 28.90
N GLN A 364 18.90 -19.60 27.87
CA GLN A 364 18.78 -19.17 26.47
C GLN A 364 17.33 -18.84 26.12
N ALA A 365 16.39 -19.74 26.43
CA ALA A 365 14.97 -19.53 26.17
C ALA A 365 14.42 -18.31 26.95
N PHE A 366 14.83 -18.14 28.21
CA PHE A 366 14.41 -17.02 29.03
C PHE A 366 14.96 -15.67 28.52
N GLU A 367 16.20 -15.64 28.02
CA GLU A 367 16.81 -14.45 27.42
C GLU A 367 16.09 -14.04 26.14
N VAL A 368 15.76 -14.99 25.25
CA VAL A 368 14.97 -14.69 24.05
C VAL A 368 13.55 -14.24 24.39
N LEU A 369 12.88 -14.86 25.37
CA LEU A 369 11.56 -14.41 25.84
C LEU A 369 11.61 -12.99 26.39
N THR A 370 12.59 -12.68 27.24
CA THR A 370 12.79 -11.34 27.83
C THR A 370 12.97 -10.28 26.74
N GLN A 371 13.79 -10.55 25.74
CA GLN A 371 13.96 -9.66 24.58
C GLN A 371 12.66 -9.54 23.76
N SER A 372 11.93 -10.65 23.58
CA SER A 372 10.69 -10.69 22.81
C SER A 372 9.59 -9.83 23.40
N MET A 373 9.49 -9.70 24.74
CA MET A 373 8.50 -8.83 25.38
C MET A 373 8.62 -7.35 24.93
N GLY A 374 9.84 -6.86 24.73
CA GLY A 374 10.07 -5.51 24.17
C GLY A 374 9.52 -5.38 22.76
N SER A 375 9.81 -6.35 21.90
CA SER A 375 9.31 -6.43 20.52
C SER A 375 7.79 -6.54 20.46
N LEU A 376 7.16 -7.33 21.33
CA LEU A 376 5.69 -7.44 21.43
C LEU A 376 5.04 -6.12 21.86
N SER A 377 5.66 -5.37 22.79
CA SER A 377 5.14 -4.06 23.21
C SER A 377 5.13 -3.05 22.05
N VAL A 378 6.22 -2.99 21.27
CA VAL A 378 6.30 -2.15 20.06
C VAL A 378 5.26 -2.60 19.02
N LEU A 379 5.15 -3.90 18.79
CA LEU A 379 4.20 -4.44 17.82
C LEU A 379 2.74 -4.22 18.22
N ARG A 380 2.38 -4.36 19.51
CA ARG A 380 1.04 -4.05 20.04
C ARG A 380 0.65 -2.60 19.74
N LYS A 381 1.59 -1.65 19.94
CA LYS A 381 1.41 -0.24 19.59
C LYS A 381 1.20 -0.06 18.09
N GLU A 382 2.07 -0.65 17.27
CA GLU A 382 1.99 -0.53 15.81
C GLU A 382 0.68 -1.12 15.24
N SER A 383 0.29 -2.30 15.72
CA SER A 383 -0.96 -2.98 15.40
C SER A 383 -2.19 -2.14 15.74
N LEU A 384 -2.22 -1.54 16.93
CA LEU A 384 -3.33 -0.68 17.36
C LEU A 384 -3.46 0.57 16.45
N VAL A 385 -2.34 1.17 16.07
CA VAL A 385 -2.32 2.29 15.09
C VAL A 385 -2.69 1.81 13.68
N ASN A 386 -2.30 0.60 13.27
CA ASN A 386 -2.70 -0.02 11.99
C ASN A 386 -4.23 -0.17 11.91
N VAL A 387 -4.89 -0.63 12.97
CA VAL A 387 -6.36 -0.76 13.03
C VAL A 387 -7.04 0.61 12.98
N ALA A 388 -6.61 1.56 13.81
CA ALA A 388 -7.16 2.93 13.81
C ALA A 388 -7.04 3.59 12.42
N PHE A 389 -5.87 3.47 11.79
CA PHE A 389 -5.61 3.95 10.43
C PHE A 389 -6.50 3.26 9.39
N THR A 390 -6.71 1.94 9.49
CA THR A 390 -7.52 1.18 8.52
C THR A 390 -9.00 1.53 8.61
N ASP A 391 -9.60 1.58 9.81
CA ASP A 391 -10.99 2.03 10.01
C ASP A 391 -11.19 3.51 9.62
N ILE A 392 -10.16 4.36 9.74
CA ILE A 392 -10.20 5.73 9.20
C ILE A 392 -10.15 5.72 7.66
N VAL A 393 -9.23 4.96 7.04
CA VAL A 393 -9.12 4.89 5.56
C VAL A 393 -10.39 4.32 4.92
N ILE A 394 -11.00 3.29 5.52
CA ILE A 394 -12.29 2.73 5.08
C ILE A 394 -13.37 3.82 5.13
N ARG A 395 -13.52 4.51 6.27
CA ARG A 395 -14.48 5.63 6.40
C ARG A 395 -14.23 6.75 5.39
N ILE A 396 -12.99 7.10 5.08
CA ILE A 396 -12.66 8.14 4.07
C ILE A 396 -13.10 7.71 2.66
N ARG A 397 -13.02 6.41 2.34
CA ARG A 397 -13.44 5.84 1.04
C ARG A 397 -14.96 5.66 0.94
N GLU A 398 -15.62 5.29 2.04
CA GLU A 398 -17.08 5.20 2.11
C GLU A 398 -17.76 6.58 2.10
N THR A 399 -17.12 7.60 2.71
CA THR A 399 -17.68 8.95 2.82
C THR A 399 -17.49 9.73 1.51
N LYS A 400 -18.59 9.99 0.81
CA LYS A 400 -18.63 10.79 -0.43
C LYS A 400 -18.48 12.31 -0.21
N GLU A 401 -17.96 12.72 0.93
CA GLU A 401 -17.80 14.12 1.34
C GLU A 401 -16.49 14.34 2.11
N PRO A 402 -15.95 15.58 2.16
CA PRO A 402 -14.77 15.87 2.97
C PRO A 402 -15.00 15.57 4.46
N LEU A 403 -14.25 14.60 4.98
CA LEU A 403 -14.28 14.19 6.38
C LEU A 403 -13.19 14.93 7.16
N VAL A 404 -13.42 15.18 8.44
CA VAL A 404 -12.41 15.75 9.36
C VAL A 404 -11.94 14.63 10.28
N ILE A 405 -10.62 14.39 10.31
CA ILE A 405 -9.98 13.42 11.20
C ILE A 405 -9.39 14.16 12.40
N ASP A 406 -9.76 13.69 13.59
CA ASP A 406 -9.41 14.23 14.91
C ASP A 406 -9.46 13.12 15.98
N GLN A 407 -9.34 13.47 17.28
CA GLN A 407 -9.39 12.48 18.36
C GLN A 407 -10.75 11.75 18.46
N SER A 408 -11.86 12.43 18.13
CA SER A 408 -13.20 11.82 18.12
C SER A 408 -13.36 10.77 17.01
N SER A 409 -12.50 10.86 15.99
CA SER A 409 -12.46 9.88 14.90
C SER A 409 -11.89 8.53 15.33
N ILE A 410 -11.13 8.44 16.42
CA ILE A 410 -10.56 7.18 16.94
C ILE A 410 -11.64 6.40 17.71
N LYS A 411 -12.19 5.35 17.08
CA LYS A 411 -13.25 4.48 17.63
C LYS A 411 -12.77 3.44 18.65
N LEU A 412 -11.46 3.23 18.77
CA LEU A 412 -10.87 2.25 19.69
C LEU A 412 -11.24 2.55 21.14
N LYS A 413 -11.40 1.49 21.95
CA LYS A 413 -11.67 1.60 23.39
C LYS A 413 -10.46 2.20 24.10
N ASP A 414 -10.69 3.21 24.94
CA ASP A 414 -9.60 3.90 25.66
C ASP A 414 -8.79 2.95 26.56
N ALA A 415 -9.40 1.88 27.08
CA ALA A 415 -8.72 0.83 27.86
C ALA A 415 -7.62 0.13 27.04
N ALA A 416 -7.92 -0.29 25.81
CA ALA A 416 -6.94 -0.96 24.93
C ALA A 416 -5.81 0.00 24.50
N ILE A 417 -6.12 1.29 24.33
CA ILE A 417 -5.12 2.34 24.07
C ILE A 417 -4.16 2.48 25.27
N GLN A 418 -4.71 2.54 26.49
CA GLN A 418 -3.93 2.65 27.73
C GLN A 418 -3.09 1.40 28.01
N ALA A 419 -3.62 0.20 27.77
CA ALA A 419 -2.91 -1.06 27.96
C ALA A 419 -1.77 -1.27 26.95
N ALA A 420 -1.90 -0.73 25.73
CA ALA A 420 -0.78 -0.62 24.80
C ALA A 420 0.28 0.41 25.24
N GLY A 421 0.06 1.18 26.30
CA GLY A 421 0.97 2.23 26.77
C GLY A 421 1.02 3.43 25.82
N LEU A 422 -0.14 3.83 25.28
CA LEU A 422 -0.33 4.99 24.42
C LEU A 422 -1.43 5.91 25.00
N SER A 423 -1.44 7.16 24.53
CA SER A 423 -2.57 8.07 24.64
C SER A 423 -3.37 8.14 23.33
N LYS A 424 -4.62 8.62 23.40
CA LYS A 424 -5.47 8.82 22.21
C LYS A 424 -4.88 9.86 21.25
N SER A 425 -4.09 10.81 21.78
CA SER A 425 -3.26 11.75 21.03
C SER A 425 -2.14 11.05 20.24
N ASP A 426 -1.39 10.14 20.85
CA ASP A 426 -0.29 9.44 20.16
C ASP A 426 -0.80 8.57 19.00
N VAL A 427 -1.93 7.90 19.22
CA VAL A 427 -2.62 7.11 18.19
C VAL A 427 -3.09 8.01 17.05
N LEU A 428 -3.67 9.18 17.36
CA LEU A 428 -4.06 10.16 16.34
C LEU A 428 -2.85 10.68 15.56
N GLU A 429 -1.77 11.09 16.23
CA GLU A 429 -0.59 11.67 15.60
C GLU A 429 0.04 10.71 14.58
N GLN A 430 0.31 9.46 14.99
CA GLN A 430 0.86 8.43 14.10
C GLN A 430 -0.12 8.07 12.97
N THR A 431 -1.43 8.09 13.23
CA THR A 431 -2.45 7.88 12.18
C THR A 431 -2.46 9.02 11.17
N LEU A 432 -2.36 10.28 11.63
CA LEU A 432 -2.28 11.46 10.77
C LEU A 432 -0.99 11.47 9.95
N GLU A 433 0.15 11.06 10.51
CA GLU A 433 1.41 10.92 9.78
C GLU A 433 1.28 9.89 8.63
N ARG A 434 0.72 8.71 8.91
CA ARG A 434 0.45 7.67 7.90
C ARG A 434 -0.52 8.15 6.83
N LEU A 435 -1.55 8.92 7.18
CA LEU A 435 -2.44 9.57 6.21
C LEU A 435 -1.72 10.64 5.39
N LYS A 436 -0.78 11.39 5.99
CA LYS A 436 0.08 12.34 5.27
C LYS A 436 1.02 11.65 4.28
N ALA A 437 1.37 10.38 4.45
CA ALA A 437 2.13 9.61 3.46
C ALA A 437 1.30 9.15 2.24
N ARG A 438 -0.02 8.96 2.36
CA ARG A 438 -0.88 8.47 1.26
C ARG A 438 -1.06 9.48 0.12
N THR A 439 -1.14 8.97 -1.11
CA THR A 439 -1.35 9.76 -2.35
C THR A 439 -2.77 9.65 -2.92
N ASP A 440 -3.52 8.61 -2.53
CA ASP A 440 -4.92 8.36 -2.93
C ASP A 440 -5.95 9.14 -2.10
N ILE A 441 -5.48 9.95 -1.15
CA ILE A 441 -6.30 10.79 -0.26
C ILE A 441 -5.83 12.25 -0.36
N LEU A 442 -6.73 13.14 -0.75
CA LEU A 442 -6.53 14.58 -0.68
C LEU A 442 -6.55 15.02 0.79
N LYS A 443 -5.65 15.95 1.15
CA LYS A 443 -5.37 16.29 2.55
C LYS A 443 -5.13 17.79 2.74
N ARG A 444 -5.67 18.33 3.83
CA ARG A 444 -5.47 19.72 4.26
C ARG A 444 -5.47 19.79 5.79
N GLU A 445 -4.45 20.39 6.36
CA GLU A 445 -4.39 20.63 7.81
C GLU A 445 -5.51 21.57 8.29
N LYS A 446 -6.11 21.20 9.42
CA LYS A 446 -7.21 21.92 10.06
C LYS A 446 -7.12 21.67 11.57
N SER A 447 -6.66 22.66 12.33
CA SER A 447 -6.74 22.63 13.79
C SER A 447 -8.19 22.61 14.27
N ILE A 448 -8.44 21.94 15.39
CA ILE A 448 -9.73 21.91 16.10
C ILE A 448 -9.43 22.19 17.56
N GLY A 449 -9.64 23.44 17.99
CA GLY A 449 -9.02 23.94 19.22
C GLY A 449 -7.50 23.78 19.14
N ASP A 450 -6.91 23.28 20.23
CA ASP A 450 -5.47 23.05 20.35
C ASP A 450 -5.00 21.71 19.76
N SER A 451 -5.92 20.86 19.25
CA SER A 451 -5.57 19.55 18.70
C SER A 451 -5.27 19.60 17.19
N PRO A 452 -4.25 18.86 16.71
CA PRO A 452 -4.00 18.69 15.29
C PRO A 452 -5.13 17.87 14.64
N GLY A 453 -5.51 18.28 13.43
CA GLY A 453 -6.56 17.61 12.67
C GLY A 453 -6.34 17.75 11.16
N LEU A 454 -6.99 16.86 10.40
CA LEU A 454 -6.81 16.76 8.95
C LEU A 454 -8.17 16.68 8.25
N LEU A 455 -8.46 17.65 7.38
CA LEU A 455 -9.56 17.55 6.42
C LEU A 455 -9.11 16.67 5.25
N VAL A 456 -9.85 15.60 4.97
CA VAL A 456 -9.49 14.55 4.02
C VAL A 456 -10.64 14.24 3.06
N LEU A 457 -10.30 13.76 1.86
CA LEU A 457 -11.24 13.23 0.87
C LEU A 457 -10.52 12.22 -0.02
N ALA A 458 -11.07 11.01 -0.20
CA ALA A 458 -10.51 10.05 -1.17
C ALA A 458 -10.55 10.65 -2.59
N VAL A 459 -9.50 10.44 -3.39
CA VAL A 459 -9.41 11.00 -4.76
C VAL A 459 -10.55 10.49 -5.64
N GLU A 460 -10.95 9.23 -5.46
CA GLU A 460 -12.12 8.61 -6.12
C GLU A 460 -13.47 9.29 -5.78
N ASN A 461 -13.58 9.93 -4.61
CA ASN A 461 -14.80 10.61 -4.16
C ASN A 461 -14.88 12.09 -4.55
N VAL A 462 -13.87 12.64 -5.25
CA VAL A 462 -13.84 14.07 -5.64
C VAL A 462 -15.02 14.45 -6.55
N LEU A 463 -15.29 13.63 -7.56
CA LEU A 463 -16.36 13.85 -8.54
C LEU A 463 -17.75 13.77 -7.85
N PRO A 464 -18.09 12.68 -7.11
CA PRO A 464 -19.30 12.65 -6.28
C PRO A 464 -19.45 13.84 -5.32
N ALA A 465 -18.40 14.17 -4.56
CA ALA A 465 -18.45 15.25 -3.56
C ALA A 465 -18.78 16.62 -4.17
N PHE A 466 -18.26 16.90 -5.37
CA PHE A 466 -18.50 18.16 -6.07
C PHE A 466 -19.86 18.20 -6.81
N LEU A 467 -20.27 17.07 -7.38
CA LEU A 467 -21.53 16.96 -8.12
C LEU A 467 -22.74 17.02 -7.18
N TYR A 468 -22.77 16.17 -6.15
CA TYR A 468 -23.94 15.95 -5.31
C TYR A 468 -24.08 16.96 -4.15
N ASN A 469 -22.98 17.45 -3.56
CA ASN A 469 -23.05 18.44 -2.49
C ASN A 469 -22.70 19.86 -3.00
N LYS A 470 -23.73 20.60 -3.44
CA LYS A 470 -23.57 21.96 -3.99
C LYS A 470 -22.91 22.93 -3.01
N GLU A 471 -23.28 22.88 -1.73
CA GLU A 471 -22.80 23.80 -0.69
C GLU A 471 -21.30 23.62 -0.41
N LYS A 472 -20.79 22.39 -0.52
CA LYS A 472 -19.38 22.06 -0.24
C LYS A 472 -18.44 22.23 -1.44
N ARG A 473 -18.93 22.58 -2.65
CA ARG A 473 -18.12 22.74 -3.88
C ARG A 473 -16.87 23.61 -3.71
N THR A 474 -17.01 24.78 -3.08
CA THR A 474 -15.86 25.67 -2.79
C THR A 474 -14.86 25.04 -1.81
N SER A 475 -15.33 24.24 -0.86
CA SER A 475 -14.47 23.51 0.08
C SER A 475 -13.67 22.40 -0.64
N VAL A 476 -14.35 21.60 -1.47
CA VAL A 476 -13.74 20.54 -2.29
C VAL A 476 -12.69 21.13 -3.25
N HIS A 477 -13.03 22.20 -3.99
CA HIS A 477 -12.08 22.90 -4.86
C HIS A 477 -10.82 23.37 -4.11
N ASN A 478 -11.00 23.96 -2.92
CA ASN A 478 -9.89 24.44 -2.08
C ASN A 478 -9.07 23.30 -1.46
N LEU A 479 -9.69 22.16 -1.14
CA LEU A 479 -8.99 20.96 -0.67
C LEU A 479 -8.07 20.41 -1.76
N ILE A 480 -8.55 20.27 -2.99
CA ILE A 480 -7.76 19.85 -4.15
C ILE A 480 -6.56 20.79 -4.36
N ARG A 481 -6.79 22.12 -4.35
CA ARG A 481 -5.71 23.12 -4.52
C ARG A 481 -4.65 23.05 -3.42
N LYS A 482 -5.06 22.89 -2.16
CA LYS A 482 -4.13 22.78 -1.03
C LYS A 482 -3.42 21.43 -0.94
N SER A 483 -3.98 20.39 -1.55
CA SER A 483 -3.38 19.05 -1.64
C SER A 483 -2.41 18.90 -2.83
N GLY A 484 -1.95 19.99 -3.45
CA GLY A 484 -0.92 20.00 -4.48
C GLY A 484 -1.41 20.05 -5.93
N GLN A 485 -2.72 20.13 -6.18
CA GLN A 485 -3.30 20.22 -7.53
C GLN A 485 -3.75 21.66 -7.82
N PRO A 486 -2.90 22.55 -8.38
CA PRO A 486 -3.15 23.99 -8.43
C PRO A 486 -4.38 24.37 -9.26
N LYS A 487 -4.77 23.53 -10.23
CA LYS A 487 -6.00 23.66 -11.03
C LYS A 487 -7.28 23.34 -10.25
N GLY A 488 -7.23 22.84 -9.02
CA GLY A 488 -8.44 22.52 -8.25
C GLY A 488 -9.34 21.51 -8.97
N ILE A 489 -10.66 21.69 -8.89
CA ILE A 489 -11.63 20.80 -9.57
C ILE A 489 -11.42 20.71 -11.10
N PHE A 490 -10.84 21.74 -11.73
CA PHE A 490 -10.52 21.73 -13.17
C PHE A 490 -9.42 20.72 -13.53
N ALA A 491 -8.69 20.16 -12.55
CA ALA A 491 -7.77 19.04 -12.78
C ALA A 491 -8.47 17.71 -13.10
N PHE A 492 -9.77 17.60 -12.80
CA PHE A 492 -10.59 16.40 -13.01
C PHE A 492 -11.44 16.47 -14.30
N LEU A 493 -11.37 17.60 -15.02
CA LEU A 493 -11.89 17.71 -16.38
C LEU A 493 -10.89 17.06 -17.35
N ARG A 494 -11.38 16.16 -18.19
CA ARG A 494 -10.62 15.57 -19.31
C ARG A 494 -11.40 15.72 -20.61
N GLU A 495 -10.69 15.78 -21.73
CA GLU A 495 -11.32 15.62 -23.04
C GLU A 495 -11.85 14.19 -23.15
N VAL A 496 -13.06 14.05 -23.68
CA VAL A 496 -13.75 12.77 -23.92
C VAL A 496 -14.25 12.73 -25.36
N SER A 497 -14.14 11.56 -26.00
CA SER A 497 -14.49 11.38 -27.41
C SER A 497 -15.53 10.28 -27.60
N GLU A 498 -16.62 10.61 -28.29
CA GLU A 498 -17.65 9.64 -28.70
C GLU A 498 -17.02 8.52 -29.53
N GLY A 499 -17.35 7.26 -29.19
CA GLY A 499 -16.80 6.07 -29.83
C GLY A 499 -15.44 5.59 -29.29
N ILE A 500 -14.80 6.33 -28.39
CA ILE A 500 -13.56 5.91 -27.69
C ILE A 500 -13.83 5.77 -26.18
N ASP A 501 -14.45 6.77 -25.56
CA ASP A 501 -14.88 6.73 -24.17
C ASP A 501 -16.26 6.06 -24.02
N SER A 502 -16.53 5.51 -22.82
CA SER A 502 -17.86 4.98 -22.49
C SER A 502 -18.86 6.12 -22.28
N GLU A 503 -20.13 5.89 -22.64
CA GLU A 503 -21.23 6.87 -22.46
C GLU A 503 -21.31 7.40 -21.02
N VAL A 504 -21.05 6.53 -20.03
CA VAL A 504 -21.02 6.87 -18.61
C VAL A 504 -19.94 7.91 -18.29
N ALA A 505 -18.73 7.76 -18.87
CA ALA A 505 -17.64 8.71 -18.67
C ALA A 505 -17.88 10.05 -19.39
N ILE A 506 -18.54 10.02 -20.55
CA ILE A 506 -18.94 11.21 -21.30
C ILE A 506 -19.99 12.01 -20.49
N ASP A 507 -21.05 11.35 -20.02
CA ASP A 507 -22.10 11.98 -19.19
C ASP A 507 -21.54 12.53 -17.86
N GLU A 508 -20.64 11.81 -17.18
CA GLU A 508 -20.00 12.30 -15.96
C GLU A 508 -19.17 13.58 -16.20
N GLN A 509 -18.42 13.66 -17.29
CA GLN A 509 -17.65 14.86 -17.66
C GLN A 509 -18.56 16.03 -18.08
N ILE A 510 -19.67 15.78 -18.79
CA ILE A 510 -20.68 16.80 -19.09
C ILE A 510 -21.32 17.34 -17.81
N ARG A 511 -21.70 16.46 -16.88
CA ARG A 511 -22.24 16.83 -15.56
C ARG A 511 -21.25 17.65 -14.75
N LEU A 512 -19.96 17.28 -14.76
CA LEU A 512 -18.90 18.03 -14.07
C LEU A 512 -18.73 19.43 -14.66
N SER A 513 -18.60 19.54 -15.99
CA SER A 513 -18.49 20.82 -16.69
C SER A 513 -19.67 21.76 -16.38
N LYS A 514 -20.90 21.22 -16.41
CA LYS A 514 -22.11 21.95 -16.03
C LYS A 514 -22.09 22.39 -14.55
N ALA A 515 -21.72 21.50 -13.64
CA ALA A 515 -21.65 21.79 -12.20
C ALA A 515 -20.60 22.87 -11.87
N ILE A 516 -19.47 22.88 -12.58
CA ILE A 516 -18.43 23.91 -12.48
C ILE A 516 -18.98 25.27 -12.97
N SER A 517 -19.59 25.31 -14.15
CA SER A 517 -20.22 26.53 -14.71
C SER A 517 -21.35 27.10 -13.84
N GLU A 518 -22.14 26.24 -13.19
CA GLU A 518 -23.12 26.66 -12.16
C GLU A 518 -22.44 27.29 -10.95
N TRP A 519 -21.42 26.60 -10.40
CA TRP A 519 -20.67 27.03 -9.22
C TRP A 519 -19.89 28.33 -9.41
N GLU A 520 -19.29 28.55 -10.59
CA GLU A 520 -18.63 29.81 -10.93
C GLU A 520 -19.63 30.98 -10.92
N LYS A 521 -20.80 30.81 -11.52
CA LYS A 521 -21.88 31.82 -11.53
C LYS A 521 -22.42 32.10 -10.13
N GLU A 522 -22.50 31.10 -9.27
CA GLU A 522 -22.87 31.27 -7.86
C GLU A 522 -21.78 32.04 -7.09
N ASN A 523 -20.51 31.70 -7.26
CA ASN A 523 -19.39 32.44 -6.65
C ASN A 523 -19.30 33.88 -7.14
N GLU A 524 -19.52 34.16 -8.43
CA GLU A 524 -19.60 35.55 -8.94
C GLU A 524 -20.75 36.33 -8.31
N LYS A 525 -21.95 35.72 -8.20
CA LYS A 525 -23.10 36.35 -7.54
C LYS A 525 -22.82 36.64 -6.06
N LEU A 526 -22.18 35.72 -5.36
CA LEU A 526 -21.79 35.90 -3.96
C LEU A 526 -20.74 37.00 -3.79
N LYS A 527 -19.74 37.10 -4.67
CA LYS A 527 -18.78 38.22 -4.69
C LYS A 527 -19.49 39.56 -4.89
N ARG A 528 -20.33 39.68 -5.92
CA ARG A 528 -21.09 40.92 -6.19
C ARG A 528 -22.02 41.29 -5.02
N LYS A 529 -22.62 40.30 -4.35
CA LYS A 529 -23.44 40.54 -3.15
C LYS A 529 -22.58 41.04 -1.97
N ALA A 530 -21.42 40.44 -1.72
CA ALA A 530 -20.49 40.91 -0.69
C ALA A 530 -19.96 42.32 -0.98
N GLU A 531 -19.68 42.66 -2.24
CA GLU A 531 -19.33 44.01 -2.70
C GLU A 531 -20.47 45.03 -2.55
N GLN A 532 -21.73 44.56 -2.63
CA GLN A 532 -22.90 45.40 -2.38
C GLN A 532 -23.17 45.59 -0.89
N ASP A 533 -23.02 44.54 -0.07
CA ASP A 533 -23.28 44.57 1.37
C ASP A 533 -22.13 45.19 2.19
N SER A 534 -20.91 45.25 1.65
CA SER A 534 -19.82 46.07 2.22
C SER A 534 -20.01 47.58 2.03
N LYS A 535 -20.95 48.03 1.17
CA LYS A 535 -21.34 49.44 1.08
C LYS A 535 -22.26 49.82 2.25
N SER A 536 -21.68 50.52 3.24
CA SER A 536 -22.38 51.11 4.39
C SER A 536 -23.67 51.84 4.02
N LEU A 537 -24.68 51.76 4.91
CA LEU A 537 -26.00 52.42 4.80
C LEU A 537 -25.91 53.90 4.42
N LEU A 538 -24.91 54.62 4.94
CA LEU A 538 -24.72 56.05 4.63
C LEU A 538 -24.39 56.28 3.14
N VAL A 539 -23.64 55.36 2.52
CA VAL A 539 -23.31 55.41 1.08
C VAL A 539 -24.54 55.12 0.25
N ARG A 540 -25.37 54.13 0.65
CA ARG A 540 -26.65 53.83 -0.03
C ARG A 540 -27.63 55.00 0.05
N LEU A 541 -27.67 55.73 1.16
CA LEU A 541 -28.51 56.93 1.32
C LEU A 541 -28.02 58.10 0.45
N ILE A 542 -26.70 58.33 0.38
CA ILE A 542 -26.11 59.38 -0.45
C ILE A 542 -26.28 59.06 -1.95
N GLU A 543 -26.08 57.82 -2.38
CA GLU A 543 -26.37 57.36 -3.75
C GLU A 543 -27.88 57.56 -4.10
N TRP A 544 -28.80 57.35 -3.15
CA TRP A 544 -30.24 57.58 -3.34
C TRP A 544 -30.61 59.07 -3.47
N ILE A 545 -30.06 59.94 -2.61
CA ILE A 545 -30.28 61.39 -2.67
C ILE A 545 -29.70 61.98 -3.97
N LEU A 546 -28.51 61.54 -4.40
CA LEU A 546 -27.90 62.00 -5.64
C LEU A 546 -28.63 61.47 -6.89
N GLY A 547 -29.20 60.26 -6.82
CA GLY A 547 -30.10 59.73 -7.85
C GLY A 547 -31.38 60.56 -8.03
N LEU A 548 -31.95 61.11 -6.95
CA LEU A 548 -33.10 62.02 -6.99
C LEU A 548 -32.79 63.37 -7.67
N PHE A 549 -31.52 63.77 -7.76
CA PHE A 549 -31.06 64.95 -8.51
C PHE A 549 -30.43 64.59 -9.87
N GLY A 550 -30.63 63.36 -10.37
CA GLY A 550 -30.17 62.93 -11.69
C GLY A 550 -28.67 62.67 -11.81
N ILE A 551 -27.93 62.62 -10.70
CA ILE A 551 -26.48 62.39 -10.70
C ILE A 551 -26.22 60.90 -10.45
N ASN A 552 -26.01 60.15 -11.53
CA ASN A 552 -25.52 58.77 -11.46
C ASN A 552 -24.07 58.73 -10.96
N VAL A 553 -23.88 58.50 -9.67
CA VAL A 553 -22.56 58.28 -9.07
C VAL A 553 -22.04 56.91 -9.48
N SER A 554 -21.42 56.82 -10.66
CA SER A 554 -20.54 55.69 -10.98
C SER A 554 -19.34 55.74 -10.02
N GLY A 555 -19.35 54.87 -9.01
CA GLY A 555 -18.32 54.80 -7.99
C GLY A 555 -16.97 54.43 -8.56
N GLY A 556 -16.15 55.45 -8.85
CA GLY A 556 -14.74 55.29 -9.17
C GLY A 556 -13.89 55.23 -7.90
N ASP A 557 -12.99 54.25 -7.84
CA ASP A 557 -11.79 54.19 -7.03
C ASP A 557 -11.90 54.73 -5.58
N LYS A 558 -12.60 53.98 -4.72
CA LYS A 558 -12.28 54.04 -3.29
C LYS A 558 -10.91 53.40 -3.07
N LYS A 559 -9.91 54.25 -2.90
CA LYS A 559 -8.61 53.86 -2.33
C LYS A 559 -8.79 53.26 -0.94
N ASP A 560 -7.84 52.40 -0.60
CA ASP A 560 -7.77 51.67 0.64
C ASP A 560 -7.79 52.59 1.87
N PHE A 561 -8.57 52.19 2.86
CA PHE A 561 -8.47 52.69 4.23
C PHE A 561 -7.81 51.57 5.04
N GLU A 562 -6.48 51.53 5.03
CA GLU A 562 -5.74 50.69 5.99
C GLU A 562 -5.88 51.30 7.39
N ILE A 563 -6.41 50.51 8.33
CA ILE A 563 -6.17 50.72 9.76
C ILE A 563 -4.89 49.95 10.08
N LEU A 564 -3.94 50.63 10.73
CA LEU A 564 -2.56 50.19 10.87
C LEU A 564 -2.26 49.90 12.35
N GLU A 565 -1.92 48.65 12.65
CA GLU A 565 -1.12 48.18 13.80
C GLU A 565 -0.41 46.90 13.31
N ASP A 566 0.91 46.70 13.45
CA ASP A 566 1.99 47.61 13.85
C ASP A 566 3.34 47.03 13.29
N THR A 567 4.45 47.77 13.39
CA THR A 567 5.87 47.45 13.04
C THR A 567 6.39 47.69 11.59
N PRO A 568 7.69 48.08 11.40
CA PRO A 568 8.01 49.15 10.44
C PRO A 568 9.29 48.99 9.56
N VAL A 569 9.54 49.97 8.65
CA VAL A 569 10.82 50.29 7.93
C VAL A 569 11.23 49.26 6.83
N GLN A 570 11.57 49.53 5.56
CA GLN A 570 11.76 50.70 4.66
C GLN A 570 11.62 50.19 3.17
N SER A 571 11.63 50.95 2.05
CA SER A 571 11.71 52.39 1.75
C SER A 571 11.15 52.72 0.34
N ARG A 572 10.68 53.97 0.15
CA ARG A 572 10.68 54.80 -1.10
C ARG A 572 10.20 54.21 -2.45
N GLY A 573 9.04 54.70 -2.92
CA GLY A 573 8.63 54.74 -4.35
C GLY A 573 9.32 55.89 -5.12
N PRO A 574 8.70 56.58 -6.11
CA PRO A 574 7.28 56.58 -6.55
C PRO A 574 7.17 56.30 -8.09
N SER A 575 6.16 56.64 -8.91
CA SER A 575 4.97 57.50 -8.81
C SER A 575 3.91 57.23 -9.90
N LYS A 576 2.64 57.47 -9.55
CA LYS A 576 1.58 58.12 -10.38
C LYS A 576 1.03 57.38 -11.61
N GLN A 577 -0.28 57.04 -11.61
CA GLN A 577 -1.47 57.91 -11.88
C GLN A 577 -1.58 58.30 -13.37
N THR A 578 -2.75 58.32 -14.04
CA THR A 578 -4.17 58.07 -13.66
C THR A 578 -5.04 58.02 -14.93
N SER A 579 -6.26 57.46 -14.81
CA SER A 579 -7.55 57.96 -15.39
C SER A 579 -7.71 58.23 -16.91
N SER A 580 -8.89 58.13 -17.53
CA SER A 580 -10.19 57.49 -17.22
C SER A 580 -11.20 57.84 -18.32
N LYS A 581 -12.25 57.01 -18.51
CA LYS A 581 -13.59 57.40 -19.04
C LYS A 581 -13.64 57.78 -20.55
N THR A 582 -14.78 57.74 -21.25
CA THR A 582 -16.22 57.68 -20.83
C THR A 582 -17.15 57.00 -21.86
N GLU A 583 -18.39 56.63 -21.44
CA GLU A 583 -19.69 56.62 -22.18
C GLU A 583 -19.86 55.81 -23.51
N GLU A 584 -20.73 54.78 -23.61
CA GLU A 584 -22.22 54.74 -23.84
C GLU A 584 -22.59 54.51 -25.34
N PRO A 585 -23.81 54.07 -25.72
CA PRO A 585 -24.80 53.21 -25.05
C PRO A 585 -25.29 52.04 -25.98
N ASP A 586 -26.48 51.48 -25.71
CA ASP A 586 -27.10 50.28 -26.32
C ASP A 586 -27.17 50.18 -27.87
N GLN A 587 -26.94 48.96 -28.37
CA GLN A 587 -27.91 48.22 -29.21
C GLN A 587 -27.46 46.76 -29.46
N HIS A 588 -28.42 45.83 -29.49
CA HIS A 588 -28.20 44.44 -29.93
C HIS A 588 -28.47 44.32 -31.45
N PRO A 589 -27.45 44.19 -32.32
CA PRO A 589 -27.65 43.58 -33.62
C PRO A 589 -27.64 42.05 -33.49
N LYS A 590 -28.45 41.40 -34.32
CA LYS A 590 -28.49 39.94 -34.45
C LYS A 590 -27.09 39.43 -34.81
N LYS A 591 -26.63 38.32 -34.19
CA LYS A 591 -25.32 37.72 -34.49
C LYS A 591 -25.24 37.32 -35.97
N LYS A 592 -24.61 38.17 -36.79
CA LYS A 592 -23.94 37.73 -38.02
C LYS A 592 -22.71 36.91 -37.61
N LYS A 593 -22.30 35.96 -38.46
CA LYS A 593 -21.07 35.18 -38.22
C LYS A 593 -19.88 36.15 -38.24
N SER A 594 -18.96 36.02 -37.30
CA SER A 594 -17.66 36.70 -37.39
C SER A 594 -16.82 36.06 -38.49
N LEU A 595 -15.75 36.74 -38.94
CA LEU A 595 -14.64 36.02 -39.56
C LEU A 595 -14.15 34.90 -38.62
N GLY A 596 -13.33 33.97 -39.14
CA GLY A 596 -12.62 32.93 -38.37
C GLY A 596 -11.53 33.50 -37.43
N VAL A 597 -11.97 34.41 -36.55
CA VAL A 597 -11.19 35.39 -35.81
C VAL A 597 -11.34 35.10 -34.33
N LEU A 598 -10.22 35.08 -33.61
CA LEU A 598 -10.23 34.86 -32.17
C LEU A 598 -9.68 36.08 -31.43
N LEU A 599 -10.48 36.61 -30.50
CA LEU A 599 -10.04 37.64 -29.57
C LEU A 599 -9.18 37.01 -28.47
N GLY A 600 -8.09 37.69 -28.10
CA GLY A 600 -7.22 37.26 -27.00
C GLY A 600 -7.97 37.02 -25.67
N PRO A 601 -7.62 35.94 -24.93
CA PRO A 601 -8.07 35.69 -23.56
C PRO A 601 -7.99 36.92 -22.65
N LYS A 602 -9.01 37.16 -21.82
CA LYS A 602 -9.03 38.30 -20.88
C LYS A 602 -7.93 38.26 -19.82
N GLU A 603 -7.40 37.08 -19.51
CA GLU A 603 -6.52 36.84 -18.35
C GLU A 603 -5.05 37.19 -18.59
N LYS A 604 -4.65 37.43 -19.84
CA LYS A 604 -3.31 37.91 -20.21
C LYS A 604 -3.45 39.18 -21.04
N ALA A 605 -3.84 40.29 -20.43
CA ALA A 605 -3.84 41.58 -21.12
C ALA A 605 -2.43 42.20 -21.12
N THR A 606 -1.88 42.46 -22.31
CA THR A 606 -0.57 43.12 -22.48
C THR A 606 -0.74 44.50 -23.13
N LEU A 607 0.06 45.47 -22.72
CA LEU A 607 0.02 46.81 -23.29
C LEU A 607 1.06 46.92 -24.42
N ILE A 608 0.62 47.14 -25.66
CA ILE A 608 1.52 47.37 -26.79
C ILE A 608 2.38 48.62 -26.53
N PRO A 609 3.74 48.52 -26.55
CA PRO A 609 4.61 49.67 -26.34
C PRO A 609 4.40 50.78 -27.39
N PRO A 610 4.45 52.08 -27.03
CA PRO A 610 4.22 53.17 -27.98
C PRO A 610 5.15 53.18 -29.21
N LYS A 611 6.37 52.64 -29.08
CA LYS A 611 7.30 52.46 -30.21
C LYS A 611 6.79 51.44 -31.23
N LEU A 612 6.27 50.30 -30.75
CA LEU A 612 5.68 49.25 -31.61
C LEU A 612 4.34 49.71 -32.18
N GLN A 613 3.54 50.45 -31.40
CA GLN A 613 2.28 51.04 -31.86
C GLN A 613 2.47 51.89 -33.12
N LYS A 614 3.44 52.81 -33.13
CA LYS A 614 3.75 53.66 -34.31
C LYS A 614 4.12 52.85 -35.55
N VAL A 615 4.74 51.68 -35.37
CA VAL A 615 5.12 50.77 -36.46
C VAL A 615 3.89 50.03 -37.00
N ILE A 616 3.02 49.54 -36.10
CA ILE A 616 1.74 48.93 -36.48
C ILE A 616 0.88 49.95 -37.25
N ASP A 617 0.74 51.18 -36.75
CA ASP A 617 -0.02 52.25 -37.40
C ASP A 617 0.57 52.66 -38.77
N TYR A 618 1.88 52.50 -38.96
CA TYR A 618 2.54 52.73 -40.25
C TYR A 618 2.23 51.60 -41.26
N VAL A 619 2.31 50.33 -40.84
CA VAL A 619 2.00 49.18 -41.70
C VAL A 619 0.51 49.16 -42.07
N ASP A 620 -0.38 49.45 -41.10
CA ASP A 620 -1.83 49.59 -41.29
C ASP A 620 -2.15 50.63 -42.39
N ARG A 621 -1.58 51.84 -42.30
CA ARG A 621 -1.78 52.89 -43.30
C ARG A 621 -1.17 52.59 -44.66
N LYS A 622 -0.03 51.88 -44.69
CA LYS A 622 0.69 51.53 -45.92
C LYS A 622 -0.07 50.50 -46.77
N ASN A 623 -0.82 49.61 -46.13
CA ASN A 623 -1.44 48.44 -46.73
C ASN A 623 -2.98 48.45 -46.58
N ASN A 624 -3.62 49.63 -46.64
CA ASN A 624 -5.07 49.81 -46.57
C ASN A 624 -5.77 49.04 -45.43
N GLY A 625 -5.24 49.10 -44.20
CA GLY A 625 -5.82 48.42 -43.02
C GLY A 625 -5.39 46.96 -42.82
N ILE A 626 -4.58 46.40 -43.74
CA ILE A 626 -3.99 45.07 -43.61
C ILE A 626 -2.65 45.16 -42.85
N ILE A 627 -2.52 44.45 -41.73
CA ILE A 627 -1.30 44.49 -40.91
C ILE A 627 -0.55 43.16 -41.04
N TRP A 628 0.41 43.12 -41.96
CA TRP A 628 1.32 41.99 -42.12
C TRP A 628 2.34 41.93 -40.98
N LEU A 629 2.36 40.81 -40.24
CA LEU A 629 3.15 40.68 -39.02
C LEU A 629 4.67 40.82 -39.27
N ASP A 630 5.17 40.27 -40.37
CA ASP A 630 6.57 40.35 -40.78
C ASP A 630 6.98 41.77 -41.20
N GLU A 631 6.08 42.56 -41.78
CA GLU A 631 6.34 43.98 -42.06
C GLU A 631 6.39 44.82 -40.78
N VAL A 632 5.60 44.48 -39.75
CA VAL A 632 5.71 45.12 -38.43
C VAL A 632 7.05 44.77 -37.79
N VAL A 633 7.46 43.50 -37.81
CA VAL A 633 8.76 43.04 -37.29
C VAL A 633 9.92 43.74 -38.00
N SER A 634 9.96 43.71 -39.33
CA SER A 634 11.05 44.32 -40.11
C SER A 634 11.11 45.84 -39.94
N THR A 635 9.96 46.52 -39.93
CA THR A 635 9.90 47.98 -39.76
C THR A 635 10.19 48.42 -38.33
N SER A 636 10.02 47.54 -37.33
CA SER A 636 10.40 47.84 -35.94
C SER A 636 11.91 47.97 -35.74
N ALA A 637 12.70 47.32 -36.62
CA ALA A 637 14.17 47.29 -36.63
C ALA A 637 14.82 47.06 -35.25
N SER A 638 14.14 46.32 -34.37
CA SER A 638 14.54 46.12 -32.98
C SER A 638 14.64 44.62 -32.67
N PRO A 639 15.80 44.09 -32.22
CA PRO A 639 15.92 42.68 -31.85
C PRO A 639 15.00 42.29 -30.68
N GLU A 640 14.45 43.27 -29.96
CA GLU A 640 13.46 43.08 -28.91
C GLU A 640 12.07 42.61 -29.43
N PHE A 641 11.72 42.88 -30.69
CA PHE A 641 10.38 42.66 -31.26
C PHE A 641 10.39 41.57 -32.34
N GLY A 642 10.77 40.35 -31.95
CA GLY A 642 10.65 39.16 -32.80
C GLY A 642 9.20 38.78 -33.12
N LYS A 643 9.00 38.00 -34.20
CA LYS A 643 7.69 37.63 -34.77
C LYS A 643 6.68 37.17 -33.73
N ASP A 644 7.04 36.20 -32.89
CA ASP A 644 6.13 35.60 -31.92
C ASP A 644 5.72 36.61 -30.82
N LYS A 645 6.68 37.42 -30.35
CA LYS A 645 6.42 38.47 -29.36
C LYS A 645 5.55 39.60 -29.90
N VAL A 646 5.67 39.95 -31.19
CA VAL A 646 4.77 40.92 -31.83
C VAL A 646 3.37 40.33 -32.02
N ALA A 647 3.27 39.05 -32.43
CA ALA A 647 1.99 38.35 -32.54
C ALA A 647 1.27 38.30 -31.18
N ASP A 648 1.96 37.89 -30.11
CA ASP A 648 1.43 37.88 -28.75
C ASP A 648 0.98 39.27 -28.32
N LEU A 649 1.81 40.32 -28.48
CA LEU A 649 1.45 41.68 -28.09
C LEU A 649 0.22 42.22 -28.84
N MET A 650 0.02 41.85 -30.12
CA MET A 650 -1.16 42.23 -30.89
C MET A 650 -2.40 41.41 -30.52
N TYR A 651 -2.25 40.10 -30.33
CA TYR A 651 -3.33 39.18 -30.00
C TYR A 651 -3.86 39.39 -28.57
N TYR A 652 -2.95 39.70 -27.63
CA TYR A 652 -3.23 39.98 -26.23
C TYR A 652 -3.32 41.49 -25.91
N ASP A 653 -3.53 42.37 -26.90
CA ASP A 653 -3.66 43.82 -26.69
C ASP A 653 -4.75 44.14 -25.65
N GLN A 654 -4.38 44.83 -24.57
CA GLN A 654 -5.28 45.20 -23.48
C GLN A 654 -6.51 45.99 -23.97
N LYS A 655 -6.35 46.77 -25.06
CA LYS A 655 -7.43 47.55 -25.68
C LYS A 655 -8.21 46.77 -26.75
N ARG A 656 -7.81 45.54 -27.07
CA ARG A 656 -8.47 44.63 -28.03
C ARG A 656 -8.69 45.24 -29.41
N ARG A 657 -7.70 46.01 -29.88
CA ARG A 657 -7.78 46.78 -31.14
C ARG A 657 -7.50 45.94 -32.38
N TYR A 658 -6.83 44.80 -32.22
CA TYR A 658 -6.37 43.96 -33.33
C TYR A 658 -7.00 42.56 -33.29
N ILE A 659 -7.09 41.97 -34.47
CA ILE A 659 -7.75 40.69 -34.75
C ILE A 659 -6.89 39.93 -35.77
N GLU A 660 -6.59 38.65 -35.51
CA GLU A 660 -5.82 37.78 -36.44
C GLU A 660 -6.75 37.00 -37.37
N ILE A 661 -6.49 37.02 -38.68
CA ILE A 661 -7.23 36.23 -39.68
C ILE A 661 -6.61 34.83 -39.77
N ARG A 662 -7.04 33.91 -38.89
CA ARG A 662 -6.38 32.60 -38.71
C ARG A 662 -6.30 31.72 -39.96
N SER A 663 -7.23 31.84 -40.90
CA SER A 663 -7.20 31.13 -42.18
C SER A 663 -5.97 31.47 -43.03
N MET A 664 -5.31 32.61 -42.77
CA MET A 664 -4.08 33.02 -43.44
C MET A 664 -2.81 32.56 -42.73
N ASN A 665 -2.87 31.99 -41.52
CA ASN A 665 -1.68 31.66 -40.72
C ASN A 665 -0.76 30.62 -41.38
N SER A 666 -1.30 29.75 -42.25
CA SER A 666 -0.52 28.80 -43.06
C SER A 666 0.23 29.44 -44.24
N VAL A 667 -0.11 30.69 -44.60
CA VAL A 667 0.48 31.43 -45.72
C VAL A 667 1.32 32.60 -45.21
N ARG A 668 0.71 33.54 -44.46
CA ARG A 668 1.35 34.72 -43.87
C ARG A 668 0.45 35.29 -42.78
N HIS A 669 0.96 35.42 -41.55
CA HIS A 669 0.19 35.98 -40.43
C HIS A 669 -0.22 37.42 -40.72
N VAL A 670 -1.50 37.69 -40.54
CA VAL A 670 -2.11 38.98 -40.87
C VAL A 670 -3.12 39.37 -39.82
N PHE A 671 -3.04 40.62 -39.40
CA PHE A 671 -3.97 41.25 -38.48
C PHE A 671 -4.75 42.36 -39.18
N ILE A 672 -5.94 42.65 -38.67
CA ILE A 672 -6.73 43.84 -39.02
C ILE A 672 -7.13 44.58 -37.75
N ARG A 673 -7.51 45.85 -37.87
CA ARG A 673 -8.18 46.57 -36.78
C ARG A 673 -9.58 46.01 -36.57
N LYS A 674 -10.00 45.91 -35.31
CA LYS A 674 -11.28 45.31 -34.94
C LYS A 674 -12.51 46.02 -35.51
N GLU A 675 -12.45 47.32 -35.67
CA GLU A 675 -13.49 48.11 -36.34
C GLU A 675 -13.72 47.70 -37.82
N LEU A 676 -12.70 47.14 -38.48
CA LEU A 676 -12.75 46.73 -39.88
C LEU A 676 -13.36 45.33 -40.08
N GLU A 677 -13.56 44.56 -39.00
CA GLU A 677 -14.14 43.19 -39.05
C GLU A 677 -15.54 43.15 -39.71
N PHE A 678 -16.29 44.26 -39.64
CA PHE A 678 -17.65 44.37 -40.15
C PHE A 678 -17.86 45.59 -41.07
N ASP A 679 -16.79 46.24 -41.52
CA ASP A 679 -16.86 47.38 -42.43
C ASP A 679 -16.90 46.90 -43.89
N SER A 680 -18.08 46.96 -44.51
CA SER A 680 -18.27 46.55 -45.91
C SER A 680 -17.58 47.48 -46.90
N ALA A 681 -17.47 48.78 -46.62
CA ALA A 681 -16.81 49.72 -47.51
C ALA A 681 -15.29 49.50 -47.50
N TRP A 682 -14.73 49.20 -46.33
CA TRP A 682 -13.35 48.72 -46.23
C TRP A 682 -13.15 47.39 -46.94
N LEU A 683 -14.06 46.42 -46.76
CA LEU A 683 -13.96 45.09 -47.37
C LEU A 683 -13.95 45.16 -48.90
N ASP A 684 -14.88 45.90 -49.50
CA ASP A 684 -14.97 46.05 -50.96
C ASP A 684 -13.77 46.81 -51.53
N SER A 685 -13.35 47.92 -50.88
CA SER A 685 -12.14 48.68 -51.29
C SER A 685 -10.85 47.86 -51.13
N THR A 686 -10.79 47.00 -50.11
CA THR A 686 -9.65 46.09 -49.88
C THR A 686 -9.63 44.96 -50.90
N LEU A 687 -10.78 44.40 -51.28
CA LEU A 687 -10.86 43.43 -52.36
C LEU A 687 -10.43 44.04 -53.70
N GLU A 688 -10.87 45.25 -54.04
CA GLU A 688 -10.42 45.97 -55.23
C GLU A 688 -8.90 46.25 -55.21
N TYR A 689 -8.37 46.69 -54.06
CA TYR A 689 -6.93 46.87 -53.86
C TYR A 689 -6.15 45.56 -54.05
N LEU A 690 -6.61 44.47 -53.43
CA LEU A 690 -5.98 43.16 -53.53
C LEU A 690 -6.02 42.64 -54.96
N GLU A 691 -7.15 42.76 -55.66
CA GLU A 691 -7.31 42.41 -57.08
C GLU A 691 -6.29 43.15 -57.96
N ASN A 692 -6.15 44.46 -57.78
CA ASN A 692 -5.17 45.28 -58.49
C ASN A 692 -3.70 44.95 -58.13
N VAL A 693 -3.43 44.36 -56.97
CA VAL A 693 -2.08 43.99 -56.49
C VAL A 693 -1.74 42.50 -56.71
N THR A 694 -2.74 41.63 -56.95
CA THR A 694 -2.57 40.16 -57.06
C THR A 694 -1.52 39.71 -58.08
N ALA A 695 -1.25 40.52 -59.12
CA ALA A 695 -0.27 40.23 -60.16
C ALA A 695 1.19 40.07 -59.68
N LYS A 696 1.49 40.26 -58.39
CA LYS A 696 2.88 40.25 -57.87
C LYS A 696 3.22 39.25 -56.77
N LYS A 697 2.28 38.78 -55.93
CA LYS A 697 2.61 37.76 -54.89
C LYS A 697 1.41 36.88 -54.47
N PRO A 698 1.62 35.59 -54.17
CA PRO A 698 0.54 34.63 -53.89
C PRO A 698 -0.23 34.89 -52.58
N GLU A 699 0.39 35.50 -51.56
CA GLU A 699 -0.27 35.79 -50.29
C GLU A 699 -1.43 36.79 -50.41
N PHE A 700 -1.38 37.70 -51.40
CA PHE A 700 -2.47 38.64 -51.66
C PHE A 700 -3.68 37.97 -52.34
N ALA A 701 -3.44 36.97 -53.20
CA ALA A 701 -4.52 36.16 -53.79
C ALA A 701 -5.21 35.29 -52.73
N ALA A 702 -4.44 34.63 -51.86
CA ALA A 702 -4.99 33.84 -50.75
C ALA A 702 -5.81 34.69 -49.76
N LEU A 703 -5.38 35.93 -49.49
CA LEU A 703 -6.13 36.89 -48.68
C LEU A 703 -7.42 37.34 -49.40
N ALA A 704 -7.35 37.65 -50.70
CA ALA A 704 -8.53 38.03 -51.49
C ALA A 704 -9.58 36.91 -51.48
N ASP A 705 -9.20 35.65 -51.73
CA ASP A 705 -10.13 34.52 -51.71
C ASP A 705 -10.71 34.26 -50.31
N THR A 706 -9.94 34.52 -49.25
CA THR A 706 -10.42 34.45 -47.86
C THR A 706 -11.47 35.52 -47.58
N LEU A 707 -11.23 36.76 -48.02
CA LEU A 707 -12.13 37.90 -47.83
C LEU A 707 -13.38 37.82 -48.73
N ARG A 708 -13.27 37.30 -49.96
CA ARG A 708 -14.43 37.03 -50.84
C ARG A 708 -15.36 35.99 -50.24
N LYS A 709 -14.83 34.86 -49.75
CA LYS A 709 -15.64 33.84 -49.06
C LYS A 709 -16.39 34.42 -47.87
N PHE A 710 -15.79 35.34 -47.13
CA PHE A 710 -16.47 36.04 -46.03
C PHE A 710 -17.52 37.06 -46.49
N ARG A 711 -17.32 37.73 -47.63
CA ARG A 711 -18.32 38.64 -48.23
C ARG A 711 -19.56 37.88 -48.72
N ASP A 712 -19.37 36.66 -49.20
CA ASP A 712 -20.40 35.85 -49.84
C ASP A 712 -21.13 34.88 -48.86
N GLU A 713 -20.79 34.87 -47.56
CA GLU A 713 -21.34 34.02 -46.45
C GLU A 713 -22.25 34.74 -45.42
#